data_AF-A0AAW8XUW9-F1
#
_entry.id   AF-A0AAW8XUW9-F1
#
_cell.length_a   1.000
_cell.length_b   1.000
_cell.length_c   1.000
_cell.angle_alpha   90.00
_cell.angle_beta   90.00
_cell.angle_gamma   90.00
#
_symmetry.space_group_name_H-M   'P 1'
#
loop_
_entity.id
_entity.type
_entity.pdbx_description
1 polymer ?
#
loop_
_entity_poly.entity_id
_entity_poly.type
_entity_poly.pdbx_seq_one_letter_code
_entity_poly.pdbx_strand_id
1 'polypeptide(L)'
;MVRYELQRLPGAPKQHGTTAPGTELIALLDSLRLHNNVKVRLNGRELDDDFDLSFKLRAGDVVAVFDQPESGGLIKTLLNPVEHLNPIRFTKKVMSGLTGQQTASSPSISTGESPNNDATGQTNRARLYKGRPNIYGQCRVYPDLIQQALFEYVDNNKYITEWFEVGYGKYTISSVRYSESNLGSLAGASYQIFDPGATIGTIDVGYQFDDVDNEEVPGLNESEDFPAQTATTTAPTAMLIESNQLKATVLSNDDNFSYFAALAVPHPVTFVINATWNSGGGPVTRNVTGSGNIVYSESYIGEDTQSYTTFYLGDMTGEITTLPSDAALNLTLFTLNDQTPLVIGPSVSPLASTQIWVHVMVQLGATSGTSRYRIRFWKVDDNNNQIPGTAEQYDYFFDNDFQVTTRYFRTTHKFSPAAGAGRYAVTIERLDNSNDGNVVTLMAIHAVNTRVDVVYPDDTIARVTIKGSNNSNSNREQKYNMLAQRHTISYDRTTGQIDYTLRPSRSFADAVLHEWVVIGKQDVSSIDVATLYAIADSISVPELGYFDYTFSDEKLSLGERIGIICNAARVDGNNIGDVLTFWRDEKVSYPDAVFARSNMFFDEYKVSWQMSLPGGYDGVTVDYVDPLTNKKSYVYLQIDAGGIQEVEDATVNASQISLDGCRNRSQAVDRAWLEAQRIMYSRMSMTVKVLETEQVVRGAVVQCPDMYDNRQQNGYLTGRNGDIFTTSERIDFSFGDMWVVMTDSLGNFRGRWRAYPVSGTAKAFQAAADAFDLNIYNGADCQVASRYFIATDSELNSTIWRVETAKPNGDYTQTITLSEYSDSIYP
;
A
#
# COMPACT_ATOMS: atom_id res chain seq x y z
N MET A 1 52.46 -14.70 48.69
CA MET A 1 51.11 -15.25 48.85
C MET A 1 50.57 -15.61 47.48
N VAL A 2 49.64 -16.56 47.40
CA VAL A 2 48.88 -16.86 46.18
C VAL A 2 47.72 -15.87 46.10
N ARG A 3 47.46 -15.28 44.94
CA ARG A 3 46.32 -14.38 44.73
C ARG A 3 45.20 -15.12 44.03
N TYR A 4 43.95 -14.80 44.34
CA TYR A 4 42.83 -15.28 43.56
C TYR A 4 41.88 -14.15 43.16
N GLU A 5 41.23 -14.34 42.01
CA GLU A 5 40.17 -13.49 41.49
C GLU A 5 38.94 -14.35 41.22
N LEU A 6 37.78 -13.96 41.75
CA LEU A 6 36.51 -14.64 41.50
C LEU A 6 35.56 -13.70 40.76
N GLN A 7 35.06 -14.16 39.62
CA GLN A 7 33.99 -13.51 38.87
C GLN A 7 32.73 -14.37 38.94
N ARG A 8 31.69 -13.87 39.63
CA ARG A 8 30.42 -14.60 39.83
C ARG A 8 29.47 -14.55 38.64
N LEU A 9 29.55 -13.47 37.86
CA LEU A 9 28.75 -13.25 36.65
C LEU A 9 29.62 -12.54 35.60
N PRO A 10 29.51 -12.86 34.31
CA PRO A 10 30.23 -12.14 33.26
C PRO A 10 29.92 -10.63 33.30
N GLY A 11 30.96 -9.80 33.43
CA GLY A 11 30.85 -8.33 33.52
C GLY A 11 30.65 -7.77 34.93
N ALA A 12 30.39 -8.59 35.94
CA ALA A 12 30.37 -8.13 37.33
C ALA A 12 31.80 -7.85 37.87
N PRO A 13 31.95 -6.94 38.86
CA PRO A 13 33.24 -6.66 39.49
C PRO A 13 33.88 -7.93 40.06
N LYS A 14 35.19 -8.11 39.83
CA LYS A 14 35.93 -9.24 40.35
C LYS A 14 36.16 -9.10 41.85
N GLN A 15 35.95 -10.18 42.59
CA GLN A 15 36.36 -10.28 44.00
C GLN A 15 37.81 -10.73 44.04
N HIS A 16 38.65 -10.05 44.82
CA HIS A 16 40.07 -10.36 44.94
C HIS A 16 40.38 -10.84 46.36
N GLY A 17 41.26 -11.83 46.49
CA GLY A 17 41.74 -12.32 47.78
C GLY A 17 43.08 -13.01 47.70
N THR A 18 43.57 -13.51 48.83
CA THR A 18 44.85 -14.21 48.93
C THR A 18 44.73 -15.50 49.73
N THR A 19 45.50 -16.52 49.37
CA THR A 19 45.67 -17.77 50.13
C THR A 19 47.14 -18.09 50.39
N ALA A 20 47.39 -19.00 51.34
CA ALA A 20 48.74 -19.41 51.72
C ALA A 20 49.39 -20.25 50.60
N PRO A 21 50.70 -20.06 50.33
CA PRO A 21 51.45 -21.01 49.50
C PRO A 21 51.40 -22.42 50.12
N GLY A 22 51.18 -23.43 49.29
CA GLY A 22 51.02 -24.83 49.70
C GLY A 22 49.56 -25.29 49.84
N THR A 23 48.58 -24.38 49.78
CA THR A 23 47.15 -24.74 49.71
C THR A 23 46.85 -25.47 48.41
N GLU A 24 46.12 -26.59 48.49
CA GLU A 24 45.65 -27.35 47.33
C GLU A 24 44.56 -26.56 46.59
N LEU A 25 44.58 -26.62 45.26
CA LEU A 25 43.65 -25.86 44.43
C LEU A 25 42.18 -26.20 44.76
N ILE A 26 41.86 -27.47 45.01
CA ILE A 26 40.51 -27.88 45.42
C ILE A 26 40.06 -27.21 46.72
N ALA A 27 40.93 -27.12 47.72
CA ALA A 27 40.62 -26.48 49.00
C ALA A 27 40.37 -24.97 48.85
N LEU A 28 41.06 -24.32 47.90
CA LEU A 28 40.76 -22.93 47.53
C LEU A 28 39.39 -22.82 46.87
N LEU A 29 39.07 -23.65 45.88
CA LEU A 29 37.79 -23.61 45.16
C LEU A 29 36.60 -23.86 46.11
N ASP A 30 36.69 -24.84 47.00
CA ASP A 30 35.66 -25.14 48.00
C ASP A 30 35.40 -23.95 48.95
N SER A 31 36.47 -23.22 49.32
CA SER A 31 36.33 -22.05 50.19
C SER A 31 35.54 -20.90 49.57
N LEU A 32 35.45 -20.85 48.22
CA LEU A 32 34.84 -19.75 47.48
C LEU A 32 33.30 -19.88 47.33
N ARG A 33 32.72 -21.00 47.75
CA ARG A 33 31.27 -21.30 47.64
C ARG A 33 30.74 -21.03 46.23
N LEU A 34 31.31 -21.76 45.26
CA LEU A 34 31.02 -21.66 43.83
C LEU A 34 29.74 -22.44 43.48
N HIS A 35 29.10 -22.12 42.35
CA HIS A 35 28.01 -22.94 41.80
C HIS A 35 28.57 -24.17 41.05
N ASN A 36 27.68 -24.95 40.42
CA ASN A 36 28.01 -26.27 39.84
C ASN A 36 28.98 -26.27 38.66
N ASN A 37 29.21 -25.15 37.95
CA ASN A 37 30.09 -25.11 36.79
C ASN A 37 31.05 -23.91 36.86
N VAL A 38 32.35 -24.17 36.80
CA VAL A 38 33.40 -23.17 37.00
C VAL A 38 34.50 -23.31 35.96
N LYS A 39 34.98 -22.18 35.44
CA LYS A 39 36.24 -22.13 34.69
C LYS A 39 37.34 -21.61 35.58
N VAL A 40 38.43 -22.34 35.68
CA VAL A 40 39.59 -21.96 36.51
C VAL A 40 40.79 -21.71 35.62
N ARG A 41 41.47 -20.58 35.84
CA ARG A 41 42.75 -20.25 35.20
C ARG A 41 43.83 -20.12 36.26
N LEU A 42 44.92 -20.87 36.10
CA LEU A 42 46.11 -20.75 36.93
C LEU A 42 47.19 -20.01 36.14
N ASN A 43 47.67 -18.89 36.66
CA ASN A 43 48.68 -18.04 36.03
C ASN A 43 48.33 -17.65 34.59
N GLY A 44 47.04 -17.41 34.33
CA GLY A 44 46.52 -17.04 33.01
C GLY A 44 46.19 -18.20 32.08
N ARG A 45 46.58 -19.44 32.40
CA ARG A 45 46.25 -20.64 31.63
C ARG A 45 44.96 -21.28 32.15
N GLU A 46 43.99 -21.48 31.26
CA GLU A 46 42.77 -22.26 31.56
C GLU A 46 43.13 -23.72 31.82
N LEU A 47 42.60 -24.25 32.92
CA LEU A 47 42.79 -25.63 33.33
C LEU A 47 41.76 -26.49 32.59
N ASP A 48 42.23 -27.61 32.05
CA ASP A 48 41.38 -28.61 31.40
C ASP A 48 40.60 -29.42 32.45
N ASP A 49 39.49 -30.05 32.05
CA ASP A 49 38.59 -30.79 32.97
C ASP A 49 39.28 -31.98 33.67
N ASP A 50 40.38 -32.49 33.11
CA ASP A 50 41.20 -33.58 33.64
C ASP A 50 42.40 -33.10 34.50
N PHE A 51 42.50 -31.79 34.77
CA PHE A 51 43.57 -31.23 35.58
C PHE A 51 43.51 -31.68 37.05
N ASP A 52 44.66 -32.07 37.61
CA ASP A 52 44.76 -32.53 39.00
C ASP A 52 44.52 -31.38 40.00
N LEU A 53 43.32 -31.33 40.59
CA LEU A 53 42.93 -30.33 41.57
C LEU A 53 43.64 -30.46 42.93
N SER A 54 44.38 -31.55 43.17
CA SER A 54 45.27 -31.68 44.33
C SER A 54 46.57 -30.86 44.19
N PHE A 55 46.74 -30.15 43.07
CA PHE A 55 47.88 -29.27 42.82
C PHE A 55 48.07 -28.23 43.94
N LYS A 56 49.28 -28.18 44.51
CA LYS A 56 49.65 -27.24 45.59
C LYS A 56 50.14 -25.92 45.00
N LEU A 57 49.40 -24.85 45.30
CA LEU A 57 49.66 -23.50 44.80
C LEU A 57 50.97 -22.94 45.37
N ARG A 58 51.80 -22.34 44.52
CA ARG A 58 53.12 -21.81 44.87
C ARG A 58 53.05 -20.31 45.12
N ALA A 59 54.00 -19.79 45.90
CA ALA A 59 54.05 -18.35 46.15
C ALA A 59 54.25 -17.58 44.83
N GLY A 60 53.33 -16.67 44.52
CA GLY A 60 53.31 -15.92 43.27
C GLY A 60 52.23 -16.37 42.28
N ASP A 61 51.59 -17.52 42.52
CA ASP A 61 50.50 -17.99 41.66
C ASP A 61 49.27 -17.07 41.73
N VAL A 62 48.58 -16.95 40.60
CA VAL A 62 47.31 -16.21 40.45
C VAL A 62 46.24 -17.17 39.93
N VAL A 63 45.17 -17.36 40.71
CA VAL A 63 44.04 -18.23 40.36
C VAL A 63 42.84 -17.36 39.99
N ALA A 64 42.41 -17.36 38.72
CA ALA A 64 41.19 -16.70 38.30
C ALA A 64 40.06 -17.72 38.13
N VAL A 65 38.96 -17.54 38.85
CA VAL A 65 37.80 -18.42 38.87
C VAL A 65 36.60 -17.68 38.27
N PHE A 66 35.95 -18.28 37.30
CA PHE A 66 34.73 -17.79 36.66
C PHE A 66 33.61 -18.77 36.97
N ASP A 67 32.70 -18.34 37.84
CA ASP A 67 31.54 -19.11 38.27
C ASP A 67 30.42 -18.90 37.23
N GLN A 68 29.94 -19.97 36.58
CA GLN A 68 28.98 -19.89 35.47
C GLN A 68 27.69 -20.69 35.79
N PRO A 69 26.49 -20.15 35.50
CA PRO A 69 25.25 -20.92 35.61
C PRO A 69 25.16 -21.99 34.50
N GLU A 70 24.53 -23.13 34.83
CA GLU A 70 24.43 -24.33 34.00
C GLU A 70 23.48 -24.12 32.79
N SER A 71 23.94 -23.43 31.74
CA SER A 71 23.38 -23.55 30.38
C SER A 71 24.34 -22.94 29.35
N GLY A 72 25.05 -23.81 28.62
CA GLY A 72 26.02 -23.47 27.59
C GLY A 72 25.42 -22.90 26.30
N GLY A 73 24.72 -21.77 26.39
CA GLY A 73 24.17 -21.02 25.25
C GLY A 73 24.77 -19.61 25.05
N LEU A 74 25.63 -19.15 25.96
CA LEU A 74 26.06 -17.74 26.03
C LEU A 74 27.32 -17.37 25.21
N ILE A 75 28.12 -18.35 24.76
CA ILE A 75 29.39 -18.06 24.07
C ILE A 75 29.17 -17.62 22.60
N LYS A 76 28.11 -18.06 21.92
CA LYS A 76 27.76 -17.55 20.57
C LYS A 76 27.07 -16.17 20.61
N THR A 77 26.52 -15.77 21.76
CA THR A 77 25.76 -14.52 21.93
C THR A 77 26.65 -13.34 22.34
N LEU A 78 27.87 -13.59 22.84
CA LEU A 78 28.79 -12.57 23.36
C LEU A 78 29.83 -12.06 22.35
N LEU A 79 29.93 -12.66 21.15
CA LEU A 79 30.89 -12.26 20.11
C LEU A 79 30.35 -11.18 19.14
N ASN A 80 29.06 -10.82 19.21
CA ASN A 80 28.48 -9.63 18.58
C ASN A 80 27.95 -8.67 19.67
N PRO A 81 28.82 -7.88 20.32
CA PRO A 81 28.43 -7.06 21.47
C PRO A 81 27.52 -5.87 21.14
N VAL A 82 27.25 -5.59 19.86
CA VAL A 82 26.34 -4.50 19.44
C VAL A 82 24.92 -5.01 19.15
N GLU A 83 24.74 -6.28 18.77
CA GLU A 83 23.43 -6.78 18.30
C GLU A 83 22.59 -7.46 19.39
N HIS A 84 23.21 -8.01 20.45
CA HIS A 84 22.50 -8.79 21.49
C HIS A 84 22.50 -8.16 22.89
N LEU A 85 23.30 -7.13 23.13
CA LEU A 85 23.31 -6.35 24.38
C LEU A 85 22.54 -5.03 24.24
N ASN A 86 21.65 -4.93 23.26
CA ASN A 86 20.73 -3.81 23.17
C ASN A 86 19.47 -4.12 24.01
N PRO A 87 19.33 -3.62 25.26
CA PRO A 87 18.15 -3.83 26.10
C PRO A 87 16.87 -3.24 25.50
N ILE A 88 16.99 -2.51 24.39
CA ILE A 88 15.91 -1.99 23.55
C ILE A 88 15.07 -3.14 22.93
N ARG A 89 15.59 -4.36 22.73
CA ARG A 89 14.75 -5.45 22.16
C ARG A 89 13.84 -6.17 23.15
N PHE A 90 14.22 -6.25 24.43
CA PHE A 90 13.37 -6.84 25.47
C PHE A 90 12.28 -5.85 25.90
N THR A 91 12.64 -4.55 25.97
CA THR A 91 11.67 -3.46 26.06
C THR A 91 10.89 -3.30 24.77
N LYS A 92 11.41 -3.59 23.56
CA LYS A 92 10.55 -3.73 22.38
C LYS A 92 9.60 -4.91 22.49
N LYS A 93 9.87 -6.02 23.17
CA LYS A 93 8.86 -7.09 23.30
C LYS A 93 7.74 -6.75 24.29
N VAL A 94 8.02 -5.91 25.28
CA VAL A 94 7.05 -5.47 26.30
C VAL A 94 6.39 -4.14 25.90
N MET A 95 7.09 -3.24 25.22
CA MET A 95 6.59 -1.99 24.62
C MET A 95 6.05 -2.16 23.20
N SER A 96 6.39 -3.22 22.45
CA SER A 96 5.60 -3.66 21.28
C SER A 96 4.28 -4.31 21.71
N GLY A 97 4.04 -4.48 23.02
CA GLY A 97 2.71 -4.76 23.56
C GLY A 97 1.84 -3.51 23.69
N LEU A 98 2.46 -2.30 23.74
CA LEU A 98 1.78 -1.00 23.81
C LEU A 98 1.32 -0.49 22.44
N THR A 99 1.93 -0.97 21.37
CA THR A 99 1.51 -0.72 19.99
C THR A 99 1.20 -2.08 19.37
N GLY A 100 -0.06 -2.37 19.08
CA GLY A 100 -0.40 -3.49 18.21
C GLY A 100 0.56 -3.51 17.01
N GLN A 101 1.09 -4.69 16.66
CA GLN A 101 2.14 -4.89 15.67
C GLN A 101 2.04 -3.89 14.48
N GLN A 102 2.77 -2.77 14.56
CA GLN A 102 3.30 -2.13 13.38
C GLN A 102 4.68 -2.72 13.21
N THR A 103 4.78 -3.73 12.33
CA THR A 103 6.04 -4.06 11.70
C THR A 103 6.71 -2.77 11.27
N ALA A 104 7.92 -2.54 11.77
CA ALA A 104 8.77 -1.46 11.31
C ALA A 104 8.68 -1.37 9.79
N SER A 105 8.19 -0.23 9.29
CA SER A 105 8.17 0.06 7.87
C SER A 105 9.57 -0.21 7.33
N SER A 106 9.67 -1.25 6.51
CA SER A 106 10.79 -1.36 5.58
C SER A 106 10.90 -0.03 4.85
N PRO A 107 12.11 0.47 4.53
CA PRO A 107 12.24 1.66 3.69
C PRO A 107 11.30 1.48 2.50
N SER A 108 10.44 2.47 2.27
CA SER A 108 9.34 2.45 1.30
C SER A 108 9.81 1.87 -0.04
N ILE A 109 9.59 0.57 -0.22
CA ILE A 109 9.65 -0.08 -1.52
C ILE A 109 8.27 0.14 -2.10
N SER A 110 8.15 1.21 -2.88
CA SER A 110 7.07 1.47 -3.83
C SER A 110 6.81 0.19 -4.65
N THR A 111 5.86 -0.66 -4.24
CA THR A 111 5.21 -1.67 -5.10
C THR A 111 3.91 -2.21 -4.46
N GLY A 112 2.92 -1.35 -4.15
CA GLY A 112 1.58 -1.87 -3.81
C GLY A 112 0.49 -0.91 -3.33
N GLU A 113 0.85 0.26 -2.80
CA GLU A 113 -0.12 1.18 -2.17
C GLU A 113 -0.89 2.05 -3.20
N SER A 114 -2.09 2.50 -2.82
CA SER A 114 -2.87 3.46 -3.61
C SER A 114 -2.10 4.76 -3.82
N PRO A 115 -2.27 5.46 -4.96
CA PRO A 115 -1.65 6.77 -5.18
C PRO A 115 -2.09 7.80 -4.13
N ASN A 116 -3.16 7.52 -3.37
CA ASN A 116 -3.62 8.36 -2.26
C ASN A 116 -2.66 8.39 -1.07
N ASN A 117 -1.94 7.28 -0.81
CA ASN A 117 -0.99 7.18 0.32
C ASN A 117 0.46 7.33 -0.14
N ASP A 118 0.72 7.20 -1.45
CA ASP A 118 2.02 7.47 -2.05
C ASP A 118 2.25 8.99 -2.14
N ALA A 119 2.89 9.56 -1.11
CA ALA A 119 3.22 10.99 -1.05
C ALA A 119 4.34 11.39 -2.04
N THR A 120 4.89 10.44 -2.81
CA THR A 120 5.95 10.64 -3.79
C THR A 120 5.47 10.32 -5.20
N GLY A 121 5.54 11.28 -6.14
CA GLY A 121 5.16 11.02 -7.53
C GLY A 121 3.66 10.83 -7.77
N GLN A 122 2.82 11.57 -7.04
CA GLN A 122 1.35 11.56 -7.15
C GLN A 122 0.87 11.76 -8.60
N THR A 123 0.43 10.67 -9.22
CA THR A 123 -0.09 10.58 -10.58
C THR A 123 -1.26 9.61 -10.58
N ASN A 124 -2.26 9.84 -11.43
CA ASN A 124 -3.27 8.82 -11.69
C ASN A 124 -2.58 7.68 -12.44
N ARG A 125 -2.85 6.44 -12.02
CA ARG A 125 -2.34 5.23 -12.65
C ARG A 125 -3.37 4.12 -12.51
N ALA A 126 -3.39 3.20 -13.48
CA ALA A 126 -4.18 1.98 -13.34
C ALA A 126 -3.47 1.04 -12.36
N ARG A 127 -4.22 0.47 -11.40
CA ARG A 127 -3.70 -0.46 -10.38
C ARG A 127 -4.28 -1.87 -10.56
N LEU A 128 -3.88 -2.53 -11.64
CA LEU A 128 -4.30 -3.90 -11.93
C LEU A 128 -3.83 -4.86 -10.82
N TYR A 129 -4.70 -5.80 -10.44
CA TYR A 129 -4.46 -6.81 -9.39
C TYR A 129 -4.17 -6.25 -7.99
N LYS A 130 -4.69 -5.06 -7.68
CA LYS A 130 -4.58 -4.43 -6.35
C LYS A 130 -5.96 -4.21 -5.74
N GLY A 131 -5.99 -4.02 -4.43
CA GLY A 131 -7.21 -3.65 -3.72
C GLY A 131 -7.77 -2.32 -4.20
N ARG A 132 -9.10 -2.30 -4.42
CA ARG A 132 -9.86 -1.08 -4.67
C ARG A 132 -9.64 -0.08 -3.52
N PRO A 133 -9.50 1.22 -3.80
CA PRO A 133 -9.29 2.20 -2.74
C PRO A 133 -10.55 2.35 -1.89
N ASN A 134 -10.48 1.98 -0.61
CA ASN A 134 -11.52 2.20 0.39
C ASN A 134 -11.11 3.39 1.28
N ILE A 135 -11.63 4.56 0.95
CA ILE A 135 -11.30 5.82 1.63
C ILE A 135 -12.25 6.02 2.82
N TYR A 136 -11.69 6.42 3.96
CA TYR A 136 -12.41 6.90 5.15
C TYR A 136 -12.03 8.35 5.46
N GLY A 137 -12.94 9.05 6.13
CA GLY A 137 -12.80 10.47 6.42
C GLY A 137 -12.74 11.30 5.16
N GLN A 138 -11.94 12.36 5.19
CA GLN A 138 -11.72 13.31 4.11
C GLN A 138 -10.27 13.26 3.62
N CYS A 139 -10.08 12.68 2.43
CA CYS A 139 -8.77 12.49 1.81
C CYS A 139 -8.63 13.28 0.52
N ARG A 140 -7.43 13.79 0.26
CA ARG A 140 -7.04 14.28 -1.07
C ARG A 140 -6.61 13.07 -1.89
N VAL A 141 -7.42 12.70 -2.87
CA VAL A 141 -7.29 11.44 -3.60
C VAL A 141 -6.90 11.67 -5.05
N TYR A 142 -6.03 10.79 -5.54
CA TYR A 142 -5.62 10.63 -6.93
C TYR A 142 -6.30 9.36 -7.43
N PRO A 143 -7.51 9.47 -8.01
CA PRO A 143 -8.32 8.31 -8.33
C PRO A 143 -7.63 7.43 -9.38
N ASP A 144 -7.92 6.13 -9.34
CA ASP A 144 -7.27 5.14 -10.20
C ASP A 144 -7.82 5.20 -11.62
N LEU A 145 -6.94 5.09 -12.62
CA LEU A 145 -7.36 5.09 -14.01
C LEU A 145 -8.01 3.74 -14.36
N ILE A 146 -9.23 3.76 -14.91
CA ILE A 146 -9.96 2.51 -15.27
C ILE A 146 -9.79 2.11 -16.75
N GLN A 147 -9.39 3.04 -17.61
CA GLN A 147 -9.14 2.80 -19.04
C GLN A 147 -8.14 3.80 -19.62
N GLN A 148 -7.57 3.50 -20.79
CA GLN A 148 -6.75 4.46 -21.53
C GLN A 148 -7.54 5.73 -21.87
N ALA A 149 -6.85 6.87 -21.88
CA ALA A 149 -7.42 8.14 -22.31
C ALA A 149 -7.86 8.04 -23.77
N LEU A 150 -9.11 8.39 -24.06
CA LEU A 150 -9.64 8.44 -25.42
C LEU A 150 -9.81 9.90 -25.81
N PHE A 151 -9.36 10.28 -27.01
CA PHE A 151 -9.53 11.63 -27.50
C PHE A 151 -10.35 11.72 -28.78
N GLU A 152 -10.95 12.88 -29.00
CA GLU A 152 -11.60 13.23 -30.24
C GLU A 152 -11.45 14.72 -30.56
N TYR A 153 -11.66 15.09 -31.83
CA TYR A 153 -11.72 16.47 -32.24
C TYR A 153 -13.18 16.90 -32.38
N VAL A 154 -13.59 17.88 -31.57
CA VAL A 154 -14.89 18.55 -31.65
C VAL A 154 -14.64 20.01 -31.95
N ASP A 155 -15.25 20.53 -33.03
CA ASP A 155 -15.06 21.90 -33.51
C ASP A 155 -13.58 22.30 -33.62
N ASN A 156 -12.76 21.43 -34.23
CA ASN A 156 -11.32 21.62 -34.43
C ASN A 156 -10.46 21.64 -33.15
N ASN A 157 -11.03 21.28 -32.00
CA ASN A 157 -10.33 21.22 -30.71
C ASN A 157 -10.23 19.78 -30.22
N LYS A 158 -9.03 19.39 -29.77
CA LYS A 158 -8.79 18.07 -29.15
C LYS A 158 -9.42 18.04 -27.76
N TYR A 159 -10.37 17.14 -27.55
CA TYR A 159 -10.92 16.80 -26.24
C TYR A 159 -10.45 15.40 -25.85
N ILE A 160 -9.95 15.26 -24.63
CA ILE A 160 -9.48 14.01 -24.06
C ILE A 160 -10.44 13.65 -22.93
N THR A 161 -11.01 12.45 -22.97
CA THR A 161 -11.91 11.92 -21.95
C THR A 161 -11.25 10.75 -21.23
N GLU A 162 -11.25 10.83 -19.91
CA GLU A 162 -10.62 9.89 -19.01
C GLU A 162 -11.60 9.48 -17.91
N TRP A 163 -11.51 8.23 -17.49
CA TRP A 163 -12.37 7.66 -16.46
C TRP A 163 -11.55 7.15 -15.29
N PHE A 164 -12.05 7.40 -14.09
CA PHE A 164 -11.36 7.08 -12.86
C PHE A 164 -12.28 6.42 -11.83
N GLU A 165 -11.72 5.48 -11.06
CA GLU A 165 -12.31 4.94 -9.85
C GLU A 165 -11.86 5.80 -8.67
N VAL A 166 -12.81 6.46 -8.02
CA VAL A 166 -12.51 7.27 -6.83
C VAL A 166 -12.33 6.36 -5.61
N GLY A 167 -13.21 5.38 -5.47
CA GLY A 167 -13.12 4.35 -4.44
C GLY A 167 -14.39 3.54 -4.25
N TYR A 168 -14.27 2.53 -3.39
CA TYR A 168 -15.35 1.63 -3.03
C TYR A 168 -16.34 2.30 -2.09
N GLY A 169 -17.58 2.52 -2.54
CA GLY A 169 -18.74 3.10 -1.84
C GLY A 169 -18.95 4.58 -2.16
N LYS A 170 -19.79 5.27 -1.38
CA LYS A 170 -20.26 6.63 -1.69
C LYS A 170 -19.38 7.72 -1.07
N TYR A 171 -19.15 8.80 -1.83
CA TYR A 171 -18.33 9.93 -1.41
C TYR A 171 -18.96 11.28 -1.75
N THR A 172 -18.79 12.26 -0.85
CA THR A 172 -18.92 13.68 -1.23
C THR A 172 -17.63 14.13 -1.88
N ILE A 173 -17.69 14.51 -3.16
CA ILE A 173 -16.53 15.01 -3.91
C ILE A 173 -16.53 16.54 -3.96
N SER A 174 -15.39 17.15 -3.66
CA SER A 174 -15.18 18.59 -3.74
C SER A 174 -13.76 18.93 -4.20
N SER A 175 -13.50 20.20 -4.51
CA SER A 175 -12.16 20.69 -4.86
C SER A 175 -11.45 19.83 -5.92
N VAL A 176 -12.12 19.54 -7.05
CA VAL A 176 -11.51 18.81 -8.17
C VAL A 176 -10.45 19.69 -8.84
N ARG A 177 -9.24 19.16 -8.99
CA ARG A 177 -8.07 19.86 -9.48
C ARG A 177 -7.32 19.06 -10.52
N TYR A 178 -6.55 19.78 -11.32
CA TYR A 178 -5.43 19.23 -12.06
C TYR A 178 -4.15 19.79 -11.43
N SER A 179 -3.32 18.93 -10.84
CA SER A 179 -2.23 19.32 -9.95
C SER A 179 -2.75 20.29 -8.88
N GLU A 180 -2.21 21.51 -8.78
CA GLU A 180 -2.66 22.52 -7.81
C GLU A 180 -3.83 23.39 -8.29
N SER A 181 -4.13 23.38 -9.59
CA SER A 181 -5.12 24.28 -10.19
C SER A 181 -6.52 23.68 -10.14
N ASN A 182 -7.54 24.49 -9.84
CA ASN A 182 -8.94 24.07 -9.95
C ASN A 182 -9.22 23.59 -11.39
N LEU A 183 -9.85 22.41 -11.55
CA LEU A 183 -10.13 21.87 -12.88
C LEU A 183 -11.00 22.84 -13.70
N GLY A 184 -11.94 23.55 -13.05
CA GLY A 184 -12.81 24.52 -13.70
C GLY A 184 -12.11 25.78 -14.24
N SER A 185 -10.86 26.05 -13.86
CA SER A 185 -10.09 27.16 -14.46
C SER A 185 -9.42 26.76 -15.78
N LEU A 186 -9.42 25.48 -16.14
CA LEU A 186 -8.91 25.01 -17.43
C LEU A 186 -10.00 25.15 -18.49
N ALA A 187 -9.74 25.95 -19.53
CA ALA A 187 -10.69 26.17 -20.61
C ALA A 187 -11.09 24.85 -21.31
N GLY A 188 -12.38 24.58 -21.41
CA GLY A 188 -12.90 23.36 -22.02
C GLY A 188 -12.79 22.11 -21.13
N ALA A 189 -12.37 22.25 -19.86
CA ALA A 189 -12.39 21.15 -18.91
C ALA A 189 -13.77 20.99 -18.25
N SER A 190 -14.17 19.75 -18.04
CA SER A 190 -15.38 19.38 -17.30
C SER A 190 -15.16 18.07 -16.58
N TYR A 191 -15.97 17.81 -15.55
CA TYR A 191 -15.98 16.52 -14.87
C TYR A 191 -17.40 16.14 -14.46
N GLN A 192 -17.62 14.86 -14.24
CA GLN A 192 -18.87 14.32 -13.72
C GLN A 192 -18.58 13.18 -12.74
N ILE A 193 -19.29 13.16 -11.63
CA ILE A 193 -19.21 12.10 -10.63
C ILE A 193 -20.47 11.24 -10.73
N PHE A 194 -20.28 9.94 -10.66
CA PHE A 194 -21.33 8.93 -10.65
C PHE A 194 -21.26 8.18 -9.31
N ASP A 195 -22.32 8.32 -8.52
CA ASP A 195 -22.49 7.60 -7.25
C ASP A 195 -22.60 6.08 -7.50
N PRO A 196 -22.35 5.24 -6.48
CA PRO A 196 -22.59 3.81 -6.56
C PRO A 196 -24.02 3.49 -7.01
N GLY A 197 -24.15 2.59 -7.98
CA GLY A 197 -25.41 2.18 -8.58
C GLY A 197 -25.96 3.16 -9.63
N ALA A 198 -25.33 4.31 -9.87
CA ALA A 198 -25.76 5.24 -10.92
C ALA A 198 -25.53 4.64 -12.32
N THR A 199 -26.52 4.78 -13.20
CA THR A 199 -26.41 4.36 -14.59
C THR A 199 -25.61 5.37 -15.40
N ILE A 200 -24.49 4.92 -15.96
CA ILE A 200 -23.68 5.66 -16.90
C ILE A 200 -24.18 5.31 -18.31
N GLY A 201 -24.80 6.28 -18.99
CA GLY A 201 -25.44 6.02 -20.28
C GLY A 201 -24.51 5.44 -21.33
N THR A 202 -23.27 5.97 -21.44
CA THR A 202 -22.30 5.46 -22.40
C THR A 202 -20.86 5.64 -21.90
N ILE A 203 -20.04 4.61 -22.08
CA ILE A 203 -18.59 4.62 -21.88
C ILE A 203 -17.93 4.11 -23.15
N ASP A 204 -17.20 4.99 -23.84
CA ASP A 204 -16.38 4.62 -24.98
C ASP A 204 -14.99 4.17 -24.51
N VAL A 205 -14.65 2.92 -24.79
CA VAL A 205 -13.36 2.31 -24.47
C VAL A 205 -12.53 2.26 -25.74
N GLY A 206 -11.51 3.10 -25.85
CA GLY A 206 -10.65 3.18 -27.03
C GLY A 206 -9.30 2.50 -26.82
N TYR A 207 -8.82 1.86 -27.88
CA TYR A 207 -7.48 1.26 -27.98
C TYR A 207 -6.78 1.85 -29.20
N GLN A 208 -5.65 2.52 -28.97
CA GLN A 208 -4.89 3.15 -30.06
C GLN A 208 -4.18 2.07 -30.91
N PHE A 209 -4.03 2.34 -32.20
CA PHE A 209 -3.18 1.56 -33.09
C PHE A 209 -1.73 2.04 -32.90
N ASP A 210 -0.86 1.13 -32.45
CA ASP A 210 0.51 1.48 -32.04
C ASP A 210 1.43 1.88 -33.19
N ASP A 211 1.06 1.54 -34.43
CA ASP A 211 1.82 1.78 -35.66
C ASP A 211 1.51 3.12 -36.35
N VAL A 212 0.68 3.98 -35.73
CA VAL A 212 0.29 5.28 -36.28
C VAL A 212 0.61 6.40 -35.30
N ASP A 213 1.50 7.32 -35.68
CA ASP A 213 1.76 8.55 -34.92
C ASP A 213 2.04 9.78 -35.80
N ASN A 214 0.99 10.57 -36.08
CA ASN A 214 1.09 11.83 -36.84
C ASN A 214 1.76 11.68 -38.22
N GLU A 215 1.38 10.64 -38.96
CA GLU A 215 1.93 10.35 -40.28
C GLU A 215 1.37 11.31 -41.34
N GLU A 216 2.23 11.92 -42.15
CA GLU A 216 1.81 12.72 -43.29
C GLU A 216 1.36 11.81 -44.44
N VAL A 217 0.17 12.08 -44.99
CA VAL A 217 -0.40 11.30 -46.10
C VAL A 217 0.10 11.89 -47.41
N PRO A 218 0.89 11.14 -48.20
CA PRO A 218 1.54 11.66 -49.39
C PRO A 218 0.53 12.01 -50.49
N GLY A 219 0.83 13.05 -51.27
CA GLY A 219 -0.01 13.47 -52.41
C GLY A 219 0.27 12.71 -53.70
N LEU A 220 -0.65 12.77 -54.66
CA LEU A 220 -0.50 12.08 -55.95
C LEU A 220 0.74 12.49 -56.77
N ASN A 221 1.33 13.65 -56.50
CA ASN A 221 2.54 14.20 -57.13
C ASN A 221 3.84 13.81 -56.41
N GLU A 222 3.79 13.19 -55.23
CA GLU A 222 4.99 12.72 -54.50
C GLU A 222 5.39 11.30 -54.94
N SER A 223 4.73 10.78 -55.96
CA SER A 223 4.97 9.46 -56.55
C SER A 223 6.24 9.42 -57.43
N GLU A 224 7.22 10.29 -57.23
CA GLU A 224 8.41 10.38 -58.08
C GLU A 224 9.65 9.68 -57.48
N ASP A 225 9.68 9.45 -56.15
CA ASP A 225 10.76 8.73 -55.46
C ASP A 225 10.55 7.19 -55.48
N PHE A 226 10.36 6.62 -56.68
CA PHE A 226 10.27 5.18 -56.89
C PHE A 226 11.56 4.61 -57.50
N PRO A 227 11.96 3.38 -57.12
CA PRO A 227 11.30 2.48 -56.16
C PRO A 227 11.81 2.62 -54.72
N ALA A 228 10.93 2.37 -53.74
CA ALA A 228 11.28 2.45 -52.30
C ALA A 228 12.22 1.32 -51.86
N GLN A 229 12.06 0.14 -52.45
CA GLN A 229 12.96 -0.99 -52.36
C GLN A 229 12.99 -1.71 -53.71
N THR A 230 14.11 -2.36 -53.99
CA THR A 230 14.28 -3.19 -55.19
C THR A 230 14.85 -4.53 -54.78
N ALA A 231 14.34 -5.60 -55.40
CA ALA A 231 14.93 -6.93 -55.36
C ALA A 231 15.17 -7.39 -56.79
N THR A 232 16.38 -7.77 -57.14
CA THR A 232 16.72 -8.28 -58.48
C THR A 232 17.46 -9.61 -58.39
N THR A 233 16.97 -10.62 -59.11
CA THR A 233 17.72 -11.85 -59.38
C THR A 233 18.05 -11.98 -60.86
N THR A 234 19.21 -12.56 -61.15
CA THR A 234 19.65 -12.93 -62.50
C THR A 234 19.42 -14.41 -62.82
N ALA A 235 18.91 -15.18 -61.86
CA ALA A 235 18.66 -16.61 -61.99
C ALA A 235 17.35 -17.02 -61.28
N PRO A 236 16.19 -16.46 -61.68
CA PRO A 236 14.90 -16.90 -61.13
C PRO A 236 14.70 -18.40 -61.41
N THR A 237 14.17 -19.12 -60.43
CA THR A 237 14.01 -20.59 -60.48
C THR A 237 12.91 -20.99 -61.46
N ALA A 238 11.82 -20.22 -61.52
CA ALA A 238 10.74 -20.42 -62.47
C ALA A 238 10.00 -19.10 -62.72
N MET A 239 9.52 -18.88 -63.94
CA MET A 239 8.61 -17.78 -64.27
C MET A 239 7.60 -18.26 -65.31
N LEU A 240 6.32 -17.98 -65.09
CA LEU A 240 5.25 -18.34 -66.01
C LEU A 240 4.04 -17.42 -65.84
N ILE A 241 3.30 -17.21 -66.93
CA ILE A 241 2.05 -16.45 -66.93
C ILE A 241 0.89 -17.44 -67.06
N GLU A 242 0.03 -17.50 -66.04
CA GLU A 242 -1.15 -18.36 -66.01
C GLU A 242 -2.35 -17.56 -65.53
N SER A 243 -3.50 -17.73 -66.20
CA SER A 243 -4.78 -17.10 -65.78
C SER A 243 -4.67 -15.59 -65.52
N ASN A 244 -3.93 -14.87 -66.36
CA ASN A 244 -3.66 -13.42 -66.25
C ASN A 244 -2.87 -13.00 -65.00
N GLN A 245 -2.11 -13.92 -64.40
CA GLN A 245 -1.16 -13.64 -63.32
C GLN A 245 0.24 -14.09 -63.68
N LEU A 246 1.26 -13.30 -63.32
CA LEU A 246 2.65 -13.72 -63.40
C LEU A 246 3.03 -14.44 -62.10
N LYS A 247 3.47 -15.69 -62.22
CA LYS A 247 4.06 -16.47 -61.14
C LYS A 247 5.58 -16.46 -61.31
N ALA A 248 6.31 -16.01 -60.29
CA ALA A 248 7.76 -15.99 -60.30
C ALA A 248 8.30 -16.62 -59.02
N THR A 249 9.12 -17.66 -59.17
CA THR A 249 9.78 -18.36 -58.06
C THR A 249 11.26 -17.97 -58.05
N VAL A 250 11.74 -17.54 -56.88
CA VAL A 250 13.11 -17.07 -56.65
C VAL A 250 13.63 -17.65 -55.34
N LEU A 251 14.95 -17.63 -55.14
CA LEU A 251 15.52 -17.89 -53.81
C LEU A 251 15.12 -16.75 -52.87
N SER A 252 14.55 -17.08 -51.70
CA SER A 252 14.04 -16.11 -50.74
C SER A 252 15.12 -15.16 -50.21
N ASN A 253 16.36 -15.65 -50.17
CA ASN A 253 17.55 -14.94 -49.69
C ASN A 253 18.41 -14.33 -50.81
N ASP A 254 17.96 -14.41 -52.06
CA ASP A 254 18.60 -13.69 -53.16
C ASP A 254 18.13 -12.23 -53.10
N ASP A 255 19.04 -11.31 -52.83
CA ASP A 255 18.73 -9.89 -52.61
C ASP A 255 17.61 -9.66 -51.56
N ASN A 256 16.70 -8.72 -51.78
CA ASN A 256 15.64 -8.33 -50.85
C ASN A 256 14.28 -9.04 -51.09
N PHE A 257 14.21 -10.21 -51.74
CA PHE A 257 12.91 -10.86 -51.98
C PHE A 257 12.15 -11.22 -50.69
N SER A 258 12.85 -11.51 -49.60
CA SER A 258 12.25 -11.71 -48.28
C SER A 258 11.48 -10.48 -47.75
N TYR A 259 11.88 -9.26 -48.11
CA TYR A 259 11.13 -8.03 -47.81
C TYR A 259 9.78 -8.03 -48.52
N PHE A 260 9.78 -8.27 -49.84
CA PHE A 260 8.56 -8.30 -50.65
C PHE A 260 7.58 -9.41 -50.23
N ALA A 261 8.10 -10.55 -49.76
CA ALA A 261 7.29 -11.65 -49.26
C ALA A 261 6.57 -11.36 -47.94
N ALA A 262 7.06 -10.35 -47.18
CA ALA A 262 6.52 -9.93 -45.90
C ALA A 262 5.56 -8.73 -46.00
N LEU A 263 5.41 -8.14 -47.19
CA LEU A 263 4.50 -7.02 -47.42
C LEU A 263 3.03 -7.44 -47.28
N ALA A 264 2.20 -6.52 -46.77
CA ALA A 264 0.77 -6.74 -46.67
C ALA A 264 0.15 -6.73 -48.08
N VAL A 265 -0.51 -7.82 -48.48
CA VAL A 265 -1.14 -7.95 -49.80
C VAL A 265 -2.62 -7.51 -49.78
N PRO A 266 -3.16 -6.96 -50.89
CA PRO A 266 -2.49 -6.71 -52.16
C PRO A 266 -1.55 -5.49 -52.12
N HIS A 267 -0.31 -5.65 -52.61
CA HIS A 267 0.71 -4.59 -52.59
C HIS A 267 1.15 -4.17 -54.01
N PRO A 268 1.10 -2.88 -54.39
CA PRO A 268 1.46 -2.43 -55.73
C PRO A 268 2.96 -2.51 -55.98
N VAL A 269 3.35 -3.05 -57.13
CA VAL A 269 4.75 -3.20 -57.55
C VAL A 269 4.91 -2.94 -59.05
N THR A 270 6.11 -2.53 -59.43
CA THR A 270 6.57 -2.73 -60.81
C THR A 270 7.54 -3.89 -60.88
N PHE A 271 7.59 -4.55 -62.02
CA PHE A 271 8.47 -5.68 -62.21
C PHE A 271 9.10 -5.67 -63.59
N VAL A 272 10.30 -6.23 -63.68
CA VAL A 272 11.05 -6.36 -64.94
C VAL A 272 11.42 -7.81 -65.14
N ILE A 273 11.11 -8.36 -66.32
CA ILE A 273 11.46 -9.73 -66.70
C ILE A 273 12.16 -9.74 -68.05
N ASN A 274 12.93 -10.78 -68.34
CA ASN A 274 13.48 -10.98 -69.68
C ASN A 274 12.58 -11.91 -70.50
N ALA A 275 12.17 -11.52 -71.71
CA ALA A 275 11.33 -12.33 -72.57
C ALA A 275 11.84 -12.38 -74.02
N THR A 276 11.56 -13.48 -74.72
CA THR A 276 11.90 -13.70 -76.14
C THR A 276 10.69 -14.11 -76.95
N TRP A 277 10.45 -13.46 -78.09
CA TRP A 277 9.36 -13.80 -79.02
C TRP A 277 9.76 -13.51 -80.47
N ASN A 278 8.99 -13.98 -81.45
CA ASN A 278 9.28 -13.70 -82.85
C ASN A 278 8.66 -12.38 -83.30
N SER A 279 9.46 -11.51 -83.90
CA SER A 279 8.98 -10.26 -84.51
C SER A 279 9.83 -9.89 -85.72
N GLY A 280 9.19 -9.47 -86.81
CA GLY A 280 9.90 -8.99 -88.00
C GLY A 280 10.84 -9.99 -88.69
N GLY A 281 10.58 -11.30 -88.57
CA GLY A 281 11.36 -12.34 -89.24
C GLY A 281 12.53 -12.92 -88.42
N GLY A 282 12.65 -12.60 -87.13
CA GLY A 282 13.63 -13.22 -86.23
C GLY A 282 13.22 -13.15 -84.75
N PRO A 283 13.94 -13.86 -83.86
CA PRO A 283 13.71 -13.79 -82.43
C PRO A 283 14.19 -12.44 -81.87
N VAL A 284 13.35 -11.80 -81.06
CA VAL A 284 13.65 -10.58 -80.32
C VAL A 284 13.67 -10.91 -78.84
N THR A 285 14.80 -10.65 -78.18
CA THR A 285 14.97 -10.80 -76.73
C THR A 285 15.16 -9.43 -76.11
N ARG A 286 14.33 -9.06 -75.14
CA ARG A 286 14.52 -7.83 -74.36
C ARG A 286 13.91 -7.93 -72.96
N ASN A 287 14.28 -6.98 -72.12
CA ASN A 287 13.64 -6.78 -70.83
C ASN A 287 12.28 -6.10 -71.05
N VAL A 288 11.27 -6.61 -70.36
CA VAL A 288 9.88 -6.21 -70.43
C VAL A 288 9.48 -5.71 -69.05
N THR A 289 8.91 -4.51 -68.99
CA THR A 289 8.44 -3.91 -67.74
C THR A 289 6.93 -4.05 -67.63
N GLY A 290 6.48 -4.49 -66.46
CA GLY A 290 5.07 -4.55 -66.08
C GLY A 290 4.82 -3.86 -64.75
N SER A 291 3.56 -3.54 -64.48
CA SER A 291 3.08 -3.07 -63.18
C SER A 291 1.91 -3.94 -62.74
N GLY A 292 1.74 -4.17 -61.44
CA GLY A 292 0.64 -5.00 -60.92
C GLY A 292 0.66 -5.03 -59.40
N ASN A 293 -0.11 -5.93 -58.80
CA ASN A 293 -0.15 -6.14 -57.35
C ASN A 293 0.46 -7.50 -56.99
N ILE A 294 1.28 -7.57 -55.95
CA ILE A 294 1.52 -8.84 -55.24
C ILE A 294 0.20 -9.20 -54.57
N VAL A 295 -0.48 -10.23 -55.06
CA VAL A 295 -1.77 -10.66 -54.54
C VAL A 295 -1.59 -11.73 -53.46
N TYR A 296 -0.52 -12.53 -53.60
CA TYR A 296 -0.19 -13.63 -52.71
C TYR A 296 1.29 -13.98 -52.89
N SER A 297 1.93 -14.48 -51.83
CA SER A 297 3.26 -15.07 -51.91
C SER A 297 3.35 -16.29 -50.99
N GLU A 298 4.06 -17.32 -51.43
CA GLU A 298 4.25 -18.56 -50.68
C GLU A 298 5.74 -18.90 -50.61
N SER A 299 6.23 -19.15 -49.40
CA SER A 299 7.62 -19.53 -49.15
C SER A 299 7.71 -21.00 -48.73
N TYR A 300 8.66 -21.74 -49.30
CA TYR A 300 8.89 -23.16 -49.02
C TYR A 300 10.40 -23.49 -49.00
N ILE A 301 10.75 -24.67 -48.49
CA ILE A 301 12.12 -25.21 -48.54
C ILE A 301 12.18 -26.26 -49.65
N GLY A 302 13.10 -26.09 -50.60
CA GLY A 302 13.33 -27.03 -51.70
C GLY A 302 14.04 -28.30 -51.25
N GLU A 303 14.09 -29.30 -52.14
CA GLU A 303 14.83 -30.56 -51.90
C GLU A 303 16.34 -30.34 -51.71
N ASP A 304 16.85 -29.21 -52.19
CA ASP A 304 18.22 -28.75 -52.04
C ASP A 304 18.47 -28.00 -50.71
N THR A 305 17.51 -28.00 -49.80
CA THR A 305 17.52 -27.29 -48.50
C THR A 305 17.57 -25.77 -48.58
N GLN A 306 17.40 -25.18 -49.76
CA GLN A 306 17.33 -23.73 -49.94
C GLN A 306 15.89 -23.23 -49.78
N SER A 307 15.73 -21.97 -49.37
CA SER A 307 14.41 -21.35 -49.25
C SER A 307 14.05 -20.65 -50.55
N TYR A 308 12.83 -20.91 -51.03
CA TYR A 308 12.27 -20.31 -52.22
C TYR A 308 10.99 -19.55 -51.87
N THR A 309 10.76 -18.43 -52.55
CA THR A 309 9.50 -17.69 -52.50
C THR A 309 8.89 -17.65 -53.90
N THR A 310 7.60 -17.98 -53.99
CA THR A 310 6.80 -17.81 -55.21
C THR A 310 5.88 -16.61 -55.05
N PHE A 311 6.04 -15.61 -55.92
CA PHE A 311 5.18 -14.43 -56.00
C PHE A 311 4.08 -14.62 -57.03
N TYR A 312 2.86 -14.24 -56.67
CA TYR A 312 1.69 -14.23 -57.55
C TYR A 312 1.29 -12.78 -57.82
N LEU A 313 1.62 -12.29 -59.01
CA LEU A 313 1.35 -10.92 -59.44
C LEU A 313 0.05 -10.86 -60.25
N GLY A 314 -0.94 -10.14 -59.73
CA GLY A 314 -2.25 -9.92 -60.36
C GLY A 314 -2.45 -8.48 -60.82
N ASP A 315 -3.59 -8.23 -61.48
CA ASP A 315 -3.96 -6.92 -62.04
C ASP A 315 -2.85 -6.28 -62.89
N MET A 316 -2.16 -7.12 -63.67
CA MET A 316 -1.00 -6.69 -64.45
C MET A 316 -1.38 -5.70 -65.54
N THR A 317 -0.55 -4.68 -65.73
CA THR A 317 -0.63 -3.66 -66.78
C THR A 317 0.75 -3.42 -67.38
N GLY A 318 0.82 -2.71 -68.51
CA GLY A 318 2.08 -2.43 -69.21
C GLY A 318 2.45 -3.47 -70.25
N GLU A 319 3.72 -3.49 -70.67
CA GLU A 319 4.20 -4.24 -71.83
C GLU A 319 3.98 -5.75 -71.70
N ILE A 320 4.00 -6.25 -70.46
CA ILE A 320 3.73 -7.66 -70.10
C ILE A 320 2.37 -8.17 -70.62
N THR A 321 1.35 -7.31 -70.65
CA THR A 321 -0.01 -7.68 -71.10
C THR A 321 -0.16 -7.72 -72.63
N THR A 322 0.84 -7.18 -73.34
CA THR A 322 0.87 -7.09 -74.81
C THR A 322 1.84 -8.08 -75.44
N LEU A 323 2.44 -8.97 -74.64
CA LEU A 323 3.34 -9.98 -75.16
C LEU A 323 2.60 -10.94 -76.10
N PRO A 324 3.19 -11.28 -77.27
CA PRO A 324 2.63 -12.27 -78.17
C PRO A 324 2.47 -13.64 -77.50
N SER A 325 1.53 -14.45 -77.98
CA SER A 325 1.26 -15.78 -77.43
C SER A 325 2.44 -16.76 -77.57
N ASP A 326 3.41 -16.48 -78.43
CA ASP A 326 4.65 -17.26 -78.59
C ASP A 326 5.82 -16.73 -77.74
N ALA A 327 5.59 -15.74 -76.87
CA ALA A 327 6.62 -15.21 -75.99
C ALA A 327 7.01 -16.21 -74.90
N ALA A 328 8.30 -16.50 -74.80
CA ALA A 328 8.90 -17.29 -73.73
C ALA A 328 9.56 -16.37 -72.70
N LEU A 329 9.29 -16.60 -71.42
CA LEU A 329 9.97 -15.91 -70.32
C LEU A 329 11.31 -16.58 -70.06
N ASN A 330 12.39 -15.81 -70.13
CA ASN A 330 13.74 -16.29 -69.89
C ASN A 330 14.08 -16.20 -68.41
N LEU A 331 14.67 -17.26 -67.85
CA LEU A 331 15.10 -17.32 -66.46
C LEU A 331 16.44 -16.59 -66.23
N THR A 332 16.55 -15.34 -66.71
CA THR A 332 17.78 -14.55 -66.71
C THR A 332 17.64 -13.21 -66.00
N LEU A 333 16.41 -12.76 -65.72
CA LEU A 333 16.15 -11.55 -64.97
C LEU A 333 14.73 -11.59 -64.38
N PHE A 334 14.65 -11.33 -63.08
CA PHE A 334 13.41 -10.95 -62.41
C PHE A 334 13.73 -9.85 -61.41
N THR A 335 13.15 -8.67 -61.62
CA THR A 335 13.24 -7.54 -60.70
C THR A 335 11.86 -7.21 -60.16
N LEU A 336 11.74 -7.05 -58.84
CA LEU A 336 10.62 -6.42 -58.17
C LEU A 336 11.04 -5.06 -57.65
N ASN A 337 10.19 -4.07 -57.90
CA ASN A 337 10.34 -2.70 -57.48
C ASN A 337 9.12 -2.34 -56.65
N ASP A 338 9.35 -1.99 -55.39
CA ASP A 338 8.30 -1.53 -54.50
C ASP A 338 7.84 -0.16 -54.96
N GLN A 339 6.56 -0.08 -55.34
CA GLN A 339 5.90 1.21 -55.45
C GLN A 339 5.43 1.54 -54.05
N THR A 340 6.19 2.40 -53.34
CA THR A 340 5.72 3.06 -52.12
C THR A 340 4.26 3.46 -52.29
N PRO A 341 3.34 2.83 -51.55
CA PRO A 341 1.95 3.16 -51.71
C PRO A 341 1.78 4.61 -51.28
N LEU A 342 1.07 5.42 -52.08
CA LEU A 342 0.59 6.75 -51.67
C LEU A 342 -0.51 6.66 -50.58
N VAL A 343 -0.44 5.59 -49.79
CA VAL A 343 -1.44 5.09 -48.87
C VAL A 343 -0.70 4.78 -47.59
N ILE A 344 -1.15 5.35 -46.48
CA ILE A 344 -0.69 5.00 -45.14
C ILE A 344 -1.52 3.81 -44.65
N GLY A 345 -0.85 2.82 -44.05
CA GLY A 345 -1.42 1.53 -43.64
C GLY A 345 -1.12 0.40 -44.64
N PRO A 346 -1.74 -0.79 -44.50
CA PRO A 346 -2.81 -1.13 -43.57
C PRO A 346 -2.35 -1.25 -42.12
N SER A 347 -2.87 -0.38 -41.27
CA SER A 347 -2.69 -0.46 -39.82
C SER A 347 -3.78 -1.34 -39.23
N VAL A 348 -3.43 -2.30 -38.38
CA VAL A 348 -4.35 -3.35 -37.91
C VAL A 348 -4.69 -3.18 -36.43
N SER A 349 -5.97 -3.29 -36.11
CA SER A 349 -6.45 -3.15 -34.74
C SER A 349 -5.82 -4.17 -33.79
N PRO A 350 -5.38 -3.76 -32.60
CA PRO A 350 -4.87 -4.70 -31.60
C PRO A 350 -5.96 -5.62 -31.05
N LEU A 351 -7.21 -5.15 -31.01
CA LEU A 351 -8.34 -5.84 -30.39
C LEU A 351 -9.60 -5.79 -31.26
N ALA A 352 -10.54 -6.70 -31.01
CA ALA A 352 -11.84 -6.64 -31.67
C ALA A 352 -12.63 -5.42 -31.16
N SER A 353 -13.22 -4.65 -32.10
CA SER A 353 -13.99 -3.45 -31.79
C SER A 353 -15.31 -3.38 -32.55
N THR A 354 -16.25 -2.62 -31.99
CA THR A 354 -17.54 -2.28 -32.63
C THR A 354 -17.46 -1.03 -33.48
N GLN A 355 -16.49 -0.16 -33.22
CA GLN A 355 -16.29 1.10 -33.93
C GLN A 355 -14.81 1.34 -34.22
N ILE A 356 -14.55 2.15 -35.26
CA ILE A 356 -13.22 2.62 -35.62
C ILE A 356 -13.26 4.14 -35.64
N TRP A 357 -12.38 4.79 -34.89
CA TRP A 357 -12.26 6.24 -34.87
C TRP A 357 -10.95 6.63 -35.56
N VAL A 358 -11.04 7.37 -36.66
CA VAL A 358 -9.87 7.84 -37.43
C VAL A 358 -9.73 9.34 -37.25
N HIS A 359 -8.58 9.79 -36.76
CA HIS A 359 -8.31 11.20 -36.49
C HIS A 359 -7.44 11.77 -37.61
N VAL A 360 -7.95 12.76 -38.33
CA VAL A 360 -7.25 13.38 -39.47
C VAL A 360 -7.14 14.88 -39.26
N MET A 361 -5.96 15.42 -39.55
CA MET A 361 -5.72 16.87 -39.64
C MET A 361 -5.47 17.23 -41.10
N VAL A 362 -6.18 18.24 -41.59
CA VAL A 362 -5.93 18.87 -42.89
C VAL A 362 -5.47 20.30 -42.67
N GLN A 363 -4.29 20.64 -43.20
CA GLN A 363 -3.78 21.99 -43.25
C GLN A 363 -3.91 22.51 -44.69
N LEU A 364 -4.67 23.60 -44.86
CA LEU A 364 -4.83 24.30 -46.14
C LEU A 364 -4.35 25.74 -45.99
N GLY A 365 -3.31 26.12 -46.72
CA GLY A 365 -2.75 27.46 -46.81
C GLY A 365 -3.70 28.45 -47.49
N ALA A 366 -3.33 29.72 -47.45
CA ALA A 366 -4.16 30.82 -47.97
C ALA A 366 -4.50 30.70 -49.47
N THR A 367 -3.70 29.98 -50.27
CA THR A 367 -3.94 29.77 -51.71
C THR A 367 -3.96 28.30 -52.10
N SER A 368 -4.01 27.40 -51.12
CA SER A 368 -3.75 25.97 -51.31
C SER A 368 -4.97 25.16 -51.75
N GLY A 369 -6.07 25.84 -52.09
CA GLY A 369 -7.26 25.25 -52.71
C GLY A 369 -7.98 24.25 -51.80
N THR A 370 -8.26 23.07 -52.34
CA THR A 370 -9.05 21.99 -51.71
C THR A 370 -8.17 20.78 -51.40
N SER A 371 -8.56 19.96 -50.43
CA SER A 371 -7.95 18.64 -50.19
C SER A 371 -8.99 17.52 -50.23
N ARG A 372 -8.60 16.38 -50.82
CA ARG A 372 -9.39 15.15 -50.89
C ARG A 372 -8.58 13.96 -50.42
N TYR A 373 -9.14 13.21 -49.49
CA TYR A 373 -8.57 11.93 -49.06
C TYR A 373 -9.67 10.88 -48.91
N ARG A 374 -9.25 9.62 -48.95
CA ARG A 374 -10.09 8.45 -48.76
C ARG A 374 -9.59 7.65 -47.58
N ILE A 375 -10.51 7.24 -46.72
CA ILE A 375 -10.27 6.24 -45.69
C ILE A 375 -10.90 4.94 -46.16
N ARG A 376 -10.14 3.84 -46.13
CA ARG A 376 -10.67 2.48 -46.35
C ARG A 376 -10.42 1.63 -45.12
N PHE A 377 -11.34 0.71 -44.85
CA PHE A 377 -11.15 -0.29 -43.81
C PHE A 377 -11.82 -1.61 -44.14
N TRP A 378 -11.31 -2.71 -43.61
CA TRP A 378 -11.88 -4.05 -43.80
C TRP A 378 -11.61 -4.92 -42.58
N LYS A 379 -12.44 -5.95 -42.39
CA LYS A 379 -12.30 -6.90 -41.31
C LYS A 379 -11.15 -7.86 -41.61
N VAL A 380 -10.37 -8.20 -40.58
CA VAL A 380 -9.25 -9.15 -40.69
C VAL A 380 -9.48 -10.41 -39.85
N ASP A 381 -8.86 -11.51 -40.24
CA ASP A 381 -8.80 -12.76 -39.49
C ASP A 381 -7.69 -12.76 -38.42
N ASP A 382 -7.51 -13.89 -37.73
CA ASP A 382 -6.50 -14.04 -36.67
C ASP A 382 -5.06 -13.92 -37.19
N ASN A 383 -4.84 -14.13 -38.49
CA ASN A 383 -3.55 -13.98 -39.16
C ASN A 383 -3.39 -12.60 -39.82
N ASN A 384 -4.28 -11.64 -39.51
CA ASN A 384 -4.35 -10.30 -40.10
C ASN A 384 -4.68 -10.28 -41.61
N ASN A 385 -5.17 -11.38 -42.20
CA ASN A 385 -5.59 -11.39 -43.59
C ASN A 385 -6.98 -10.75 -43.74
N GLN A 386 -7.20 -10.05 -44.85
CA GLN A 386 -8.51 -9.50 -45.18
C GLN A 386 -9.57 -10.59 -45.30
N ILE A 387 -10.73 -10.38 -44.66
CA ILE A 387 -11.94 -11.16 -44.92
C ILE A 387 -12.64 -10.59 -46.15
N PRO A 388 -12.77 -11.35 -47.26
CA PRO A 388 -13.38 -10.84 -48.49
C PRO A 388 -14.80 -10.30 -48.29
N GLY A 389 -15.14 -9.21 -48.99
CA GLY A 389 -16.48 -8.60 -48.95
C GLY A 389 -16.74 -7.69 -47.74
N THR A 390 -15.75 -7.46 -46.87
CA THR A 390 -15.87 -6.61 -45.66
C THR A 390 -15.28 -5.21 -45.81
N ALA A 391 -14.79 -4.86 -47.00
CA ALA A 391 -14.16 -3.56 -47.24
C ALA A 391 -15.19 -2.44 -47.41
N GLU A 392 -14.94 -1.33 -46.72
CA GLU A 392 -15.70 -0.08 -46.84
C GLU A 392 -14.74 1.07 -47.17
N GLN A 393 -15.25 2.09 -47.86
CA GLN A 393 -14.48 3.28 -48.21
C GLN A 393 -15.31 4.56 -48.08
N TYR A 394 -14.66 5.63 -47.62
CA TYR A 394 -15.28 6.93 -47.41
C TYR A 394 -14.34 8.03 -47.89
N ASP A 395 -14.87 8.92 -48.73
CA ASP A 395 -14.12 10.03 -49.33
C ASP A 395 -14.50 11.34 -48.64
N TYR A 396 -13.50 12.14 -48.29
CA TYR A 396 -13.66 13.41 -47.60
C TYR A 396 -13.10 14.55 -48.45
N PHE A 397 -13.74 15.71 -48.33
CA PHE A 397 -13.39 16.93 -49.06
C PHE A 397 -13.34 18.12 -48.11
N PHE A 398 -12.26 18.88 -48.20
CA PHE A 398 -12.06 20.12 -47.45
C PHE A 398 -11.72 21.25 -48.40
N ASP A 399 -12.21 22.44 -48.11
CA ASP A 399 -11.99 23.65 -48.90
C ASP A 399 -11.57 24.80 -47.99
N ASN A 400 -10.54 25.54 -48.37
CA ASN A 400 -10.19 26.81 -47.77
C ASN A 400 -10.59 27.95 -48.72
N ASP A 401 -11.84 28.40 -48.57
CA ASP A 401 -12.44 29.50 -49.31
C ASP A 401 -11.81 30.87 -48.98
N PHE A 402 -11.00 30.96 -47.91
CA PHE A 402 -10.38 32.20 -47.45
C PHE A 402 -8.97 32.39 -48.02
N GLN A 403 -8.80 33.38 -48.89
CA GLN A 403 -7.56 33.65 -49.62
C GLN A 403 -6.40 34.28 -48.81
N VAL A 404 -6.54 34.41 -47.50
CA VAL A 404 -5.62 35.24 -46.66
C VAL A 404 -5.03 34.52 -45.45
N THR A 405 -5.54 33.34 -45.06
CA THR A 405 -5.04 32.64 -43.86
C THR A 405 -5.02 31.13 -44.06
N THR A 406 -3.99 30.48 -43.51
CA THR A 406 -3.96 29.02 -43.38
C THR A 406 -5.06 28.56 -42.42
N ARG A 407 -5.83 27.56 -42.83
CA ARG A 407 -6.90 26.94 -42.07
C ARG A 407 -6.54 25.49 -41.73
N TYR A 408 -6.83 25.11 -40.49
CA TYR A 408 -6.65 23.75 -40.00
C TYR A 408 -8.03 23.11 -39.80
N PHE A 409 -8.22 21.91 -40.31
CA PHE A 409 -9.40 21.09 -40.07
C PHE A 409 -8.97 19.82 -39.35
N ARG A 410 -9.31 19.71 -38.07
CA ARG A 410 -9.08 18.51 -37.26
C ARG A 410 -10.42 17.85 -37.02
N THR A 411 -10.53 16.59 -37.45
CA THR A 411 -11.77 15.83 -37.45
C THR A 411 -11.54 14.42 -36.95
N THR A 412 -12.48 13.93 -36.13
CA THR A 412 -12.60 12.52 -35.80
C THR A 412 -13.72 11.91 -36.63
N HIS A 413 -13.39 10.94 -37.46
CA HIS A 413 -14.38 10.14 -38.19
C HIS A 413 -14.70 8.89 -37.39
N LYS A 414 -15.96 8.70 -36.99
CA LYS A 414 -16.43 7.53 -36.23
C LYS A 414 -17.17 6.59 -37.15
N PHE A 415 -16.62 5.41 -37.39
CA PHE A 415 -17.21 4.38 -38.24
C PHE A 415 -17.81 3.26 -37.37
N SER A 416 -18.98 2.77 -37.75
CA SER A 416 -19.59 1.54 -37.22
C SER A 416 -19.63 0.51 -38.36
N PRO A 417 -18.61 -0.36 -38.50
CA PRO A 417 -18.48 -1.23 -39.67
C PRO A 417 -19.70 -2.14 -39.89
N ALA A 418 -20.13 -2.26 -41.15
CA ALA A 418 -21.24 -3.11 -41.56
C ALA A 418 -20.96 -4.61 -41.30
N ALA A 419 -19.69 -5.01 -41.30
CA ALA A 419 -19.25 -6.37 -40.98
C ALA A 419 -19.28 -6.72 -39.47
N GLY A 420 -19.82 -5.82 -38.63
CA GLY A 420 -20.07 -6.02 -37.20
C GLY A 420 -18.83 -5.93 -36.33
N ALA A 421 -18.86 -6.52 -35.13
CA ALA A 421 -17.70 -6.52 -34.25
C ALA A 421 -16.55 -7.37 -34.82
N GLY A 422 -15.32 -6.86 -34.76
CA GLY A 422 -14.15 -7.54 -35.34
C GLY A 422 -12.85 -6.77 -35.18
N ARG A 423 -11.74 -7.39 -35.60
CA ARG A 423 -10.49 -6.68 -35.83
C ARG A 423 -10.53 -6.10 -37.25
N TYR A 424 -10.05 -4.86 -37.39
CA TYR A 424 -10.11 -4.13 -38.65
C TYR A 424 -8.73 -3.61 -39.02
N ALA A 425 -8.44 -3.64 -40.31
CA ALA A 425 -7.32 -2.91 -40.91
C ALA A 425 -7.84 -1.60 -41.50
N VAL A 426 -7.06 -0.53 -41.41
CA VAL A 426 -7.41 0.80 -41.90
C VAL A 426 -6.29 1.35 -42.76
N THR A 427 -6.67 1.97 -43.88
CA THR A 427 -5.77 2.73 -44.73
C THR A 427 -6.32 4.13 -45.01
N ILE A 428 -5.41 5.07 -45.30
CA ILE A 428 -5.76 6.41 -45.75
C ILE A 428 -4.89 6.79 -46.95
N GLU A 429 -5.51 7.31 -48.00
CA GLU A 429 -4.86 7.75 -49.24
C GLU A 429 -5.34 9.13 -49.64
N ARG A 430 -4.49 9.95 -50.27
CA ARG A 430 -4.94 11.17 -50.95
C ARG A 430 -5.49 10.87 -52.33
N LEU A 431 -6.45 11.69 -52.74
CA LEU A 431 -7.05 11.67 -54.08
C LEU A 431 -6.61 12.86 -54.93
N ASP A 432 -5.72 13.72 -54.42
CA ASP A 432 -5.20 14.92 -55.07
C ASP A 432 -3.73 15.21 -54.70
N ASN A 433 -3.13 16.22 -55.37
CA ASN A 433 -1.71 16.58 -55.25
C ASN A 433 -1.41 17.44 -54.02
N SER A 434 -0.36 17.10 -53.27
CA SER A 434 0.19 17.82 -52.12
C SER A 434 1.06 19.01 -52.51
N ASN A 435 1.26 19.91 -51.54
CA ASN A 435 2.27 20.97 -51.55
C ASN A 435 2.47 21.46 -50.10
N ASP A 436 3.47 22.32 -49.86
CA ASP A 436 3.79 22.87 -48.53
C ASP A 436 2.61 23.56 -47.81
N GLY A 437 1.59 23.98 -48.55
CA GLY A 437 0.36 24.55 -48.00
C GLY A 437 -0.85 23.60 -48.02
N ASN A 438 -0.75 22.39 -48.55
CA ASN A 438 -1.84 21.41 -48.59
C ASN A 438 -1.32 20.08 -48.04
N VAL A 439 -1.44 19.94 -46.72
CA VAL A 439 -0.91 18.81 -45.96
C VAL A 439 -2.07 18.06 -45.31
N VAL A 440 -2.08 16.74 -45.44
CA VAL A 440 -3.02 15.85 -44.74
C VAL A 440 -2.21 14.98 -43.81
N THR A 441 -2.58 14.92 -42.54
CA THR A 441 -1.87 14.16 -41.51
C THR A 441 -2.85 13.18 -40.85
N LEU A 442 -2.52 11.90 -40.88
CA LEU A 442 -3.15 10.87 -40.07
C LEU A 442 -2.64 11.01 -38.63
N MET A 443 -3.47 11.57 -37.75
CA MET A 443 -3.07 11.85 -36.38
C MET A 443 -2.99 10.55 -35.57
N ALA A 444 -4.06 9.76 -35.56
CA ALA A 444 -4.15 8.49 -34.82
C ALA A 444 -5.37 7.68 -35.29
N ILE A 445 -5.41 6.40 -34.93
CA ILE A 445 -6.56 5.51 -35.11
C ILE A 445 -6.87 4.83 -33.78
N HIS A 446 -8.15 4.79 -33.39
CA HIS A 446 -8.62 4.03 -32.24
C HIS A 446 -9.65 2.97 -32.63
N ALA A 447 -9.47 1.76 -32.12
CA ALA A 447 -10.50 0.74 -32.04
C ALA A 447 -11.36 1.01 -30.81
N VAL A 448 -12.66 1.23 -30.98
CA VAL A 448 -13.56 1.68 -29.90
C VAL A 448 -14.67 0.67 -29.64
N ASN A 449 -14.80 0.30 -28.37
CA ASN A 449 -15.90 -0.49 -27.84
C ASN A 449 -16.79 0.40 -26.96
N THR A 450 -18.01 0.62 -27.42
CA THR A 450 -18.98 1.45 -26.69
C THR A 450 -19.81 0.56 -25.76
N ARG A 451 -19.73 0.84 -24.46
CA ARG A 451 -20.55 0.19 -23.44
C ARG A 451 -21.73 1.11 -23.10
N VAL A 452 -22.94 0.55 -23.09
CA VAL A 452 -24.17 1.28 -22.78
C VAL A 452 -24.72 0.87 -21.42
N ASP A 453 -25.38 1.80 -20.75
CA ASP A 453 -26.06 1.60 -19.46
C ASP A 453 -25.17 0.88 -18.41
N VAL A 454 -23.91 1.32 -18.30
CA VAL A 454 -22.95 0.73 -17.39
C VAL A 454 -23.29 1.14 -15.96
N VAL A 455 -23.36 0.16 -15.07
CA VAL A 455 -23.60 0.38 -13.64
C VAL A 455 -22.46 -0.23 -12.84
N TYR A 456 -21.85 0.58 -11.99
CA TYR A 456 -20.93 0.12 -10.94
C TYR A 456 -21.71 0.11 -9.63
N PRO A 457 -22.08 -1.06 -9.08
CA PRO A 457 -23.02 -1.15 -7.97
C PRO A 457 -22.47 -0.54 -6.68
N ASP A 458 -21.17 -0.71 -6.45
CA ASP A 458 -20.54 -0.33 -5.20
C ASP A 458 -19.55 0.85 -5.36
N ASP A 459 -19.09 1.19 -6.56
CA ASP A 459 -17.95 2.11 -6.74
C ASP A 459 -18.40 3.51 -7.15
N THR A 460 -17.71 4.54 -6.65
CA THR A 460 -17.87 5.92 -7.16
C THR A 460 -16.92 6.15 -8.33
N ILE A 461 -17.48 6.54 -9.47
CA ILE A 461 -16.73 6.76 -10.72
C ILE A 461 -16.68 8.25 -11.05
N ALA A 462 -15.53 8.71 -11.55
CA ALA A 462 -15.36 10.06 -12.07
C ALA A 462 -15.03 10.02 -13.56
N ARG A 463 -15.72 10.84 -14.36
CA ARG A 463 -15.34 11.17 -15.73
C ARG A 463 -14.71 12.55 -15.74
N VAL A 464 -13.56 12.70 -16.38
CA VAL A 464 -12.93 14.00 -16.62
C VAL A 464 -12.72 14.17 -18.12
N THR A 465 -13.12 15.31 -18.65
CA THR A 465 -12.87 15.70 -20.03
C THR A 465 -12.09 17.00 -20.04
N ILE A 466 -10.96 17.07 -20.75
CA ILE A 466 -10.14 18.27 -20.88
C ILE A 466 -9.86 18.61 -22.34
N LYS A 467 -9.53 19.88 -22.60
CA LYS A 467 -8.97 20.29 -23.88
C LYS A 467 -7.47 19.99 -23.92
N GLY A 468 -7.05 19.17 -24.89
CA GLY A 468 -5.65 18.79 -25.13
C GLY A 468 -4.91 19.73 -26.09
N SER A 469 -3.61 19.47 -26.28
CA SER A 469 -2.84 20.12 -27.36
C SER A 469 -3.31 19.58 -28.72
N ASN A 470 -3.62 20.49 -29.63
CA ASN A 470 -4.23 20.15 -30.92
C ASN A 470 -3.30 19.40 -31.89
N ASN A 471 -1.98 19.41 -31.65
CA ASN A 471 -0.97 18.85 -32.56
C ASN A 471 -0.09 17.78 -31.88
N SER A 472 -0.46 17.30 -30.69
CA SER A 472 0.33 16.29 -29.99
C SER A 472 -0.54 15.12 -29.57
N ASN A 473 -0.06 13.91 -29.84
CA ASN A 473 -0.64 12.67 -29.34
C ASN A 473 -0.13 12.30 -27.94
N SER A 474 0.86 13.03 -27.40
CA SER A 474 1.33 12.77 -26.05
C SER A 474 0.23 13.07 -25.03
N ASN A 475 -0.07 12.08 -24.21
CA ASN A 475 -0.97 12.27 -23.07
C ASN A 475 -0.28 13.19 -22.07
N ARG A 476 -1.01 14.21 -21.64
CA ARG A 476 -0.56 15.07 -20.54
C ARG A 476 -0.40 14.20 -19.28
N GLU A 477 0.63 14.45 -18.47
CA GLU A 477 0.76 13.75 -17.18
C GLU A 477 -0.54 13.84 -16.39
N GLN A 478 -1.09 12.69 -16.01
CA GLN A 478 -2.37 12.60 -15.33
C GLN A 478 -2.19 12.93 -13.84
N LYS A 479 -2.50 14.17 -13.46
CA LYS A 479 -2.39 14.65 -12.06
C LYS A 479 -3.72 15.15 -11.53
N TYR A 480 -4.82 14.51 -11.92
CA TYR A 480 -6.14 14.82 -11.41
C TYR A 480 -6.26 14.38 -9.97
N ASN A 481 -6.72 15.29 -9.13
CA ASN A 481 -7.00 14.98 -7.73
C ASN A 481 -8.30 15.64 -7.29
N MET A 482 -8.90 15.09 -6.25
CA MET A 482 -10.14 15.60 -5.67
C MET A 482 -10.14 15.39 -4.16
N LEU A 483 -10.96 16.16 -3.45
CA LEU A 483 -11.18 15.97 -2.03
C LEU A 483 -12.41 15.08 -1.87
N ALA A 484 -12.20 13.84 -1.43
CA ALA A 484 -13.25 12.84 -1.25
C ALA A 484 -13.54 12.66 0.24
N GLN A 485 -14.80 12.80 0.64
CA GLN A 485 -15.25 12.51 1.99
C GLN A 485 -16.19 11.30 2.02
N ARG A 486 -15.83 10.27 2.78
CA ARG A 486 -16.59 9.01 2.87
C ARG A 486 -17.97 9.21 3.47
N HIS A 487 -18.98 8.57 2.87
CA HIS A 487 -20.27 8.39 3.53
C HIS A 487 -20.27 7.09 4.33
N THR A 488 -20.55 7.17 5.62
CA THR A 488 -20.62 6.02 6.53
C THR A 488 -22.01 5.87 7.13
N ILE A 489 -22.26 4.71 7.73
CA ILE A 489 -23.38 4.53 8.66
C ILE A 489 -23.01 5.17 10.00
N SER A 490 -23.99 5.34 10.87
CA SER A 490 -23.81 5.94 12.19
C SER A 490 -24.64 5.20 13.24
N TYR A 491 -24.45 5.56 14.51
CA TYR A 491 -25.24 5.04 15.63
C TYR A 491 -26.12 6.14 16.23
N ASP A 492 -27.42 5.86 16.35
CA ASP A 492 -28.34 6.75 17.05
C ASP A 492 -28.29 6.46 18.55
N ARG A 493 -27.69 7.41 19.28
CA ARG A 493 -27.48 7.36 20.73
C ARG A 493 -28.78 7.42 21.53
N THR A 494 -29.87 7.93 20.95
CA THR A 494 -31.15 8.06 21.65
C THR A 494 -31.93 6.74 21.60
N THR A 495 -31.92 6.08 20.45
CA THR A 495 -32.65 4.82 20.25
C THR A 495 -31.80 3.59 20.56
N GLY A 496 -30.48 3.75 20.61
CA GLY A 496 -29.52 2.67 20.82
C GLY A 496 -29.40 1.74 19.62
N GLN A 497 -29.73 2.22 18.41
CA GLN A 497 -29.77 1.43 17.18
C GLN A 497 -28.83 2.00 16.11
N ILE A 498 -28.39 1.13 15.19
CA ILE A 498 -27.60 1.56 14.02
C ILE A 498 -28.52 2.27 13.03
N ASP A 499 -28.10 3.45 12.59
CA ASP A 499 -28.68 4.17 11.47
C ASP A 499 -27.88 3.88 10.19
N TYR A 500 -28.47 3.09 9.30
CA TYR A 500 -27.88 2.70 8.02
C TYR A 500 -27.90 3.80 6.95
N THR A 501 -28.43 4.99 7.27
CA THR A 501 -28.42 6.12 6.34
C THR A 501 -27.00 6.62 6.15
N LEU A 502 -26.51 6.53 4.91
CA LEU A 502 -25.17 6.97 4.53
C LEU A 502 -25.04 8.50 4.61
N ARG A 503 -24.08 8.99 5.39
CA ARG A 503 -23.78 10.42 5.56
C ARG A 503 -22.28 10.69 5.58
N PRO A 504 -21.82 11.85 5.09
CA PRO A 504 -20.40 12.20 5.15
C PRO A 504 -19.93 12.28 6.61
N SER A 505 -18.93 11.47 6.97
CA SER A 505 -18.36 11.47 8.33
C SER A 505 -16.83 11.43 8.28
N ARG A 506 -16.22 11.96 9.33
CA ARG A 506 -14.79 11.85 9.63
C ARG A 506 -14.54 11.16 10.97
N SER A 507 -15.59 10.77 11.69
CA SER A 507 -15.48 10.14 13.00
C SER A 507 -14.82 8.76 12.89
N PHE A 508 -13.84 8.50 13.74
CA PHE A 508 -13.23 7.17 13.85
C PHE A 508 -14.27 6.11 14.22
N ALA A 509 -15.25 6.43 15.09
CA ALA A 509 -16.28 5.49 15.52
C ALA A 509 -17.22 5.09 14.37
N ASP A 510 -17.62 6.06 13.53
CA ASP A 510 -18.42 5.76 12.35
C ASP A 510 -17.62 4.95 11.32
N ALA A 511 -16.30 5.20 11.21
CA ALA A 511 -15.42 4.42 10.34
C ALA A 511 -15.29 2.97 10.82
N VAL A 512 -15.08 2.73 12.12
CA VAL A 512 -15.07 1.39 12.76
C VAL A 512 -16.39 0.67 12.51
N LEU A 513 -17.52 1.31 12.81
CA LEU A 513 -18.84 0.71 12.66
C LEU A 513 -19.11 0.34 11.19
N HIS A 514 -18.77 1.23 10.25
CA HIS A 514 -18.97 1.00 8.83
C HIS A 514 -18.05 -0.09 8.28
N GLU A 515 -16.76 -0.10 8.64
CA GLU A 515 -15.83 -1.18 8.23
C GLU A 515 -16.26 -2.52 8.81
N TRP A 516 -16.73 -2.59 10.06
CA TRP A 516 -17.16 -3.84 10.69
C TRP A 516 -18.44 -4.42 10.08
N VAL A 517 -19.50 -3.60 10.00
CA VAL A 517 -20.85 -4.06 9.64
C VAL A 517 -21.06 -4.07 8.13
N VAL A 518 -20.64 -3.03 7.40
CA VAL A 518 -20.94 -2.89 5.96
C VAL A 518 -19.88 -3.59 5.12
N ILE A 519 -18.60 -3.37 5.40
CA ILE A 519 -17.50 -3.92 4.61
C ILE A 519 -17.19 -5.35 5.06
N GLY A 520 -16.96 -5.54 6.36
CA GLY A 520 -16.63 -6.82 6.98
C GLY A 520 -17.79 -7.79 7.10
N LYS A 521 -19.04 -7.30 6.94
CA LYS A 521 -20.29 -8.09 7.05
C LYS A 521 -20.37 -8.92 8.33
N GLN A 522 -19.78 -8.41 9.41
CA GLN A 522 -19.83 -9.05 10.72
C GLN A 522 -21.16 -8.77 11.40
N ASP A 523 -21.53 -9.63 12.36
CA ASP A 523 -22.72 -9.41 13.18
C ASP A 523 -22.53 -8.16 14.05
N VAL A 524 -23.61 -7.41 14.25
CA VAL A 524 -23.61 -6.26 15.15
C VAL A 524 -23.42 -6.71 16.60
N SER A 525 -23.85 -7.93 16.95
CA SER A 525 -23.67 -8.46 18.31
C SER A 525 -22.21 -8.77 18.66
N SER A 526 -21.31 -8.84 17.69
CA SER A 526 -19.88 -9.11 17.92
C SER A 526 -19.05 -7.85 18.16
N ILE A 527 -19.68 -6.68 18.28
CA ILE A 527 -19.02 -5.41 18.56
C ILE A 527 -19.78 -4.61 19.63
N ASP A 528 -19.06 -4.07 20.60
CA ASP A 528 -19.63 -3.19 21.61
C ASP A 528 -19.76 -1.76 21.07
N VAL A 529 -20.85 -1.53 20.33
CA VAL A 529 -21.17 -0.23 19.74
C VAL A 529 -21.42 0.83 20.82
N ALA A 530 -22.00 0.45 21.95
CA ALA A 530 -22.33 1.40 23.01
C ALA A 530 -21.05 2.00 23.61
N THR A 531 -20.07 1.15 23.96
CA THR A 531 -18.78 1.61 24.49
C THR A 531 -17.99 2.40 23.44
N LEU A 532 -18.00 1.97 22.17
CA LEU A 532 -17.33 2.70 21.08
C LEU A 532 -17.83 4.15 20.96
N TYR A 533 -19.15 4.35 20.96
CA TYR A 533 -19.74 5.69 20.83
C TYR A 533 -19.68 6.49 22.14
N ALA A 534 -19.67 5.84 23.31
CA ALA A 534 -19.41 6.51 24.58
C ALA A 534 -17.99 7.12 24.62
N ILE A 535 -16.99 6.40 24.10
CA ILE A 535 -15.63 6.93 23.92
C ILE A 535 -15.62 8.07 22.90
N ALA A 536 -16.34 7.94 21.78
CA ALA A 536 -16.41 9.04 20.81
C ALA A 536 -17.01 10.31 21.41
N ASP A 537 -17.99 10.18 22.32
CA ASP A 537 -18.64 11.30 23.00
C ASP A 537 -17.79 11.90 24.14
N SER A 538 -16.85 11.14 24.72
CA SER A 538 -15.92 11.65 25.73
C SER A 538 -14.87 12.62 25.14
N ILE A 539 -14.64 12.53 23.82
CA ILE A 539 -13.68 13.39 23.12
C ILE A 539 -14.29 14.79 22.91
N SER A 540 -13.88 15.74 23.76
CA SER A 540 -14.36 17.13 23.71
C SER A 540 -13.84 17.95 22.52
N VAL A 541 -12.65 17.62 22.01
CA VAL A 541 -12.04 18.27 20.84
C VAL A 541 -12.27 17.40 19.60
N PRO A 542 -13.15 17.79 18.66
CA PRO A 542 -13.55 16.91 17.56
C PRO A 542 -12.40 16.43 16.68
N GLU A 543 -11.35 17.24 16.52
CA GLU A 543 -10.16 16.93 15.71
C GLU A 543 -9.41 15.68 16.19
N LEU A 544 -9.49 15.35 17.49
CA LEU A 544 -8.85 14.17 18.07
C LEU A 544 -9.60 12.86 17.76
N GLY A 545 -10.85 12.97 17.32
CA GLY A 545 -11.70 11.85 16.90
C GLY A 545 -11.77 11.66 15.38
N TYR A 546 -10.98 12.41 14.61
CA TYR A 546 -10.97 12.26 13.16
C TYR A 546 -10.12 11.08 12.70
N PHE A 547 -10.57 10.43 11.63
CA PHE A 547 -9.83 9.40 10.91
C PHE A 547 -9.95 9.62 9.40
N ASP A 548 -8.83 9.91 8.75
CA ASP A 548 -8.76 10.18 7.31
C ASP A 548 -7.67 9.32 6.66
N TYR A 549 -8.03 8.20 6.03
CA TYR A 549 -7.09 7.26 5.44
C TYR A 549 -7.66 6.56 4.19
N THR A 550 -6.78 6.03 3.33
CA THR A 550 -7.20 5.15 2.23
C THR A 550 -6.68 3.74 2.47
N PHE A 551 -7.56 2.77 2.67
CA PHE A 551 -7.18 1.36 2.63
C PHE A 551 -7.13 0.88 1.18
N SER A 552 -5.99 0.35 0.77
CA SER A 552 -5.79 -0.13 -0.60
C SER A 552 -5.05 -1.46 -0.71
N ASP A 553 -4.55 -1.96 0.43
CA ASP A 553 -3.93 -3.28 0.51
C ASP A 553 -5.02 -4.32 0.78
N GLU A 554 -5.15 -5.27 -0.15
CA GLU A 554 -6.07 -6.40 -0.04
C GLU A 554 -5.66 -7.37 1.10
N LYS A 555 -4.37 -7.41 1.45
CA LYS A 555 -3.84 -8.34 2.44
C LYS A 555 -4.09 -7.91 3.89
N LEU A 556 -4.45 -6.64 4.09
CA LEU A 556 -4.67 -6.08 5.41
C LEU A 556 -5.97 -6.64 6.01
N SER A 557 -5.84 -7.34 7.13
CA SER A 557 -6.97 -8.00 7.80
C SER A 557 -7.95 -7.00 8.41
N LEU A 558 -9.20 -7.43 8.66
CA LEU A 558 -10.21 -6.59 9.30
C LEU A 558 -9.72 -6.07 10.67
N GLY A 559 -9.10 -6.92 11.49
CA GLY A 559 -8.56 -6.51 12.79
C GLY A 559 -7.47 -5.44 12.69
N GLU A 560 -6.57 -5.56 11.73
CA GLU A 560 -5.53 -4.54 11.49
C GLU A 560 -6.12 -3.21 11.01
N ARG A 561 -7.15 -3.24 10.16
CA ARG A 561 -7.86 -2.04 9.71
C ARG A 561 -8.53 -1.31 10.86
N ILE A 562 -9.24 -2.03 11.72
CA ILE A 562 -9.87 -1.47 12.93
C ILE A 562 -8.80 -0.92 13.87
N GLY A 563 -7.69 -1.64 14.06
CA GLY A 563 -6.54 -1.16 14.84
C GLY A 563 -5.99 0.17 14.33
N ILE A 564 -5.83 0.33 13.00
CA ILE A 564 -5.39 1.59 12.39
C ILE A 564 -6.40 2.72 12.63
N ILE A 565 -7.70 2.45 12.46
CA ILE A 565 -8.77 3.43 12.71
C ILE A 565 -8.75 3.91 14.17
N CYS A 566 -8.72 2.96 15.12
CA CYS A 566 -8.76 3.25 16.54
C CYS A 566 -7.50 3.97 17.03
N ASN A 567 -6.31 3.57 16.55
CA ASN A 567 -5.04 4.14 16.97
C ASN A 567 -4.93 5.65 16.67
N ALA A 568 -5.54 6.13 15.59
CA ALA A 568 -5.61 7.55 15.27
C ALA A 568 -6.26 8.37 16.41
N ALA A 569 -7.28 7.80 17.05
CA ALA A 569 -8.00 8.40 18.18
C ALA A 569 -7.51 7.88 19.55
N ARG A 570 -6.31 7.30 19.68
CA ARG A 570 -5.81 6.69 20.95
C ARG A 570 -6.78 5.65 21.55
N VAL A 571 -7.56 5.01 20.70
CA VAL A 571 -8.45 3.91 21.06
C VAL A 571 -7.74 2.61 20.70
N ASP A 572 -7.92 1.59 21.52
CA ASP A 572 -7.53 0.22 21.23
C ASP A 572 -8.73 -0.70 21.48
N GLY A 573 -8.70 -1.90 20.91
CA GLY A 573 -9.78 -2.87 20.99
C GLY A 573 -9.28 -4.26 21.34
N ASN A 574 -10.05 -4.99 22.12
CA ASN A 574 -9.79 -6.39 22.42
C ASN A 574 -11.07 -7.21 22.40
N ASN A 575 -10.96 -8.47 22.01
CA ASN A 575 -12.09 -9.39 22.08
C ASN A 575 -12.26 -9.88 23.52
N ILE A 576 -13.45 -9.69 24.07
CA ILE A 576 -13.92 -10.27 25.32
C ILE A 576 -14.98 -11.30 24.95
N GLY A 577 -14.60 -12.58 25.01
CA GLY A 577 -15.39 -13.63 24.37
C GLY A 577 -15.49 -13.39 22.87
N ASP A 578 -16.72 -13.31 22.35
CA ASP A 578 -17.01 -13.09 20.93
C ASP A 578 -17.32 -11.61 20.60
N VAL A 579 -17.14 -10.69 21.57
CA VAL A 579 -17.46 -9.26 21.42
C VAL A 579 -16.18 -8.44 21.42
N LEU A 580 -16.00 -7.61 20.40
CA LEU A 580 -14.95 -6.60 20.33
C LEU A 580 -15.33 -5.40 21.20
N THR A 581 -14.59 -5.18 22.27
CA THR A 581 -14.77 -4.05 23.19
C THR A 581 -13.62 -3.07 23.05
N PHE A 582 -13.91 -1.78 23.25
CA PHE A 582 -12.97 -0.69 23.04
C PHE A 582 -12.62 0.01 24.35
N TRP A 583 -11.42 0.58 24.40
CA TRP A 583 -10.99 1.46 25.47
C TRP A 583 -10.08 2.55 24.91
N ARG A 584 -10.04 3.69 25.59
CA ARG A 584 -9.22 4.84 25.20
C ARG A 584 -8.08 5.05 26.19
N ASP A 585 -6.89 5.34 25.65
CA ASP A 585 -5.72 5.67 26.45
C ASP A 585 -5.79 7.12 26.95
N GLU A 586 -6.54 7.30 28.03
CA GLU A 586 -6.78 8.59 28.66
C GLU A 586 -6.74 8.51 30.18
N LYS A 587 -6.69 9.70 30.80
CA LYS A 587 -6.71 9.86 32.25
C LYS A 587 -8.02 9.34 32.83
N VAL A 588 -7.91 8.50 33.85
CA VAL A 588 -9.06 7.91 34.56
C VAL A 588 -9.19 8.55 35.95
N SER A 589 -10.43 8.77 36.41
CA SER A 589 -10.68 9.37 37.73
C SER A 589 -10.54 8.37 38.89
N TYR A 590 -10.88 7.10 38.65
CA TYR A 590 -10.87 6.03 39.64
C TYR A 590 -10.39 4.72 39.00
N PRO A 591 -9.59 3.90 39.68
CA PRO A 591 -9.25 2.57 39.19
C PRO A 591 -10.49 1.68 39.06
N ASP A 592 -10.52 0.82 38.04
CA ASP A 592 -11.60 -0.14 37.80
C ASP A 592 -11.56 -1.31 38.82
N ALA A 593 -10.37 -1.75 39.19
CA ALA A 593 -10.17 -2.88 40.11
C ALA A 593 -9.10 -2.60 41.17
N VAL A 594 -9.24 -3.26 42.31
CA VAL A 594 -8.28 -3.21 43.43
C VAL A 594 -7.84 -4.61 43.81
N PHE A 595 -6.55 -4.88 43.67
CA PHE A 595 -5.92 -6.13 44.05
C PHE A 595 -5.32 -6.06 45.45
N ALA A 596 -5.27 -7.21 46.12
CA ALA A 596 -4.63 -7.40 47.40
C ALA A 596 -3.84 -8.71 47.39
N ARG A 597 -2.92 -8.90 48.35
CA ARG A 597 -2.15 -10.15 48.44
C ARG A 597 -3.03 -11.39 48.64
N SER A 598 -4.28 -11.21 49.06
CA SER A 598 -5.26 -12.30 49.20
C SER A 598 -5.75 -12.87 47.88
N ASN A 599 -5.69 -12.11 46.78
CA ASN A 599 -6.13 -12.54 45.44
C ASN A 599 -5.03 -12.43 44.37
N MET A 600 -3.78 -12.24 44.80
CA MET A 600 -2.59 -12.28 43.94
C MET A 600 -1.77 -13.51 44.28
N PHE A 601 -1.11 -14.09 43.28
CA PHE A 601 -0.20 -15.22 43.46
C PHE A 601 1.25 -14.78 43.27
N PHE A 602 2.14 -15.34 44.11
CA PHE A 602 3.59 -15.20 43.93
C PHE A 602 4.11 -15.93 42.69
N ASP A 603 3.33 -16.90 42.19
CA ASP A 603 3.57 -17.58 40.93
C ASP A 603 3.50 -16.55 39.79
N GLU A 604 4.54 -16.52 38.95
CA GLU A 604 4.73 -15.54 37.85
C GLU A 604 4.87 -14.06 38.26
N TYR A 605 4.88 -13.74 39.57
CA TYR A 605 5.03 -12.37 40.03
C TYR A 605 6.41 -11.79 39.70
N LYS A 606 6.42 -10.62 39.07
CA LYS A 606 7.64 -9.91 38.69
C LYS A 606 7.40 -8.41 38.66
N VAL A 607 8.29 -7.64 39.29
CA VAL A 607 8.41 -6.21 39.04
C VAL A 607 9.69 -5.96 38.25
N SER A 608 9.64 -5.09 37.25
CA SER A 608 10.78 -4.72 36.42
C SER A 608 10.94 -3.21 36.42
N TRP A 609 12.17 -2.75 36.58
CA TRP A 609 12.54 -1.34 36.58
C TRP A 609 13.39 -1.04 35.36
N GLN A 610 13.03 0.02 34.64
CA GLN A 610 13.77 0.52 33.50
C GLN A 610 14.56 1.77 33.91
N MET A 611 15.89 1.64 33.94
CA MET A 611 16.77 2.79 34.20
C MET A 611 17.04 3.56 32.89
N SER A 612 17.13 4.89 32.99
CA SER A 612 17.58 5.74 31.89
C SER A 612 19.07 5.50 31.63
N LEU A 613 19.38 4.77 30.56
CA LEU A 613 20.76 4.54 30.11
C LEU A 613 21.21 5.66 29.15
N PRO A 614 22.51 5.99 29.09
CA PRO A 614 23.06 6.79 27.99
C PRO A 614 22.80 6.06 26.66
N GLY A 615 21.84 6.56 25.88
CA GLY A 615 21.34 5.91 24.65
C GLY A 615 19.85 5.51 24.68
N GLY A 616 19.11 5.83 25.74
CA GLY A 616 17.63 5.80 25.70
C GLY A 616 17.05 6.84 24.74
N TYR A 617 15.73 6.78 24.52
CA TYR A 617 15.06 7.76 23.66
C TYR A 617 15.23 9.18 24.22
N ASP A 618 15.75 10.08 23.39
CA ASP A 618 16.01 11.50 23.71
C ASP A 618 14.96 12.43 23.09
N GLY A 619 13.91 11.86 22.49
CA GLY A 619 12.82 12.58 21.85
C GLY A 619 11.75 11.65 21.29
N VAL A 620 10.70 12.26 20.73
CA VAL A 620 9.61 11.59 20.02
C VAL A 620 9.41 12.28 18.67
N THR A 621 9.27 11.47 17.63
CA THR A 621 8.92 11.92 16.29
C THR A 621 7.61 11.26 15.90
N VAL A 622 6.55 12.05 15.70
CA VAL A 622 5.29 11.57 15.15
C VAL A 622 5.14 12.07 13.72
N ASP A 623 4.90 11.18 12.77
CA ASP A 623 4.55 11.56 11.39
C ASP A 623 3.02 11.56 11.18
N TYR A 624 2.55 12.45 10.31
CA TYR A 624 1.16 12.56 9.87
C TYR A 624 1.10 13.14 8.46
N VAL A 625 -0.07 13.12 7.80
CA VAL A 625 -0.22 13.70 6.45
C VAL A 625 -0.91 15.06 6.52
N ASP A 626 -0.20 16.13 6.15
CA ASP A 626 -0.75 17.48 6.16
C ASP A 626 -1.91 17.59 5.13
N PRO A 627 -3.09 18.13 5.52
CA PRO A 627 -4.27 18.14 4.67
C PRO A 627 -4.19 19.17 3.54
N LEU A 628 -3.35 20.20 3.67
CA LEU A 628 -3.12 21.26 2.69
C LEU A 628 -2.11 20.84 1.63
N THR A 629 -0.96 20.33 2.07
CA THR A 629 0.14 19.96 1.15
C THR A 629 0.03 18.53 0.64
N ASN A 630 -0.78 17.69 1.32
CA ASN A 630 -0.92 16.26 1.05
C ASN A 630 0.42 15.50 1.06
N LYS A 631 1.30 15.89 1.98
CA LYS A 631 2.63 15.32 2.19
C LYS A 631 2.82 14.95 3.66
N LYS A 632 3.77 14.04 3.92
CA LYS A 632 4.20 13.73 5.28
C LYS A 632 4.74 14.99 5.96
N SER A 633 4.24 15.24 7.16
CA SER A 633 4.66 16.28 8.08
C SER A 633 4.98 15.62 9.41
N TYR A 634 5.78 16.28 10.24
CA TYR A 634 6.35 15.69 11.44
C TYR A 634 6.17 16.62 12.63
N VAL A 635 5.98 16.03 13.80
CA VAL A 635 6.07 16.70 15.09
C VAL A 635 7.28 16.12 15.81
N TYR A 636 8.25 16.98 16.15
CA TYR A 636 9.46 16.60 16.86
C TYR A 636 9.44 17.15 18.28
N LEU A 637 9.47 16.26 19.27
CA LEU A 637 9.64 16.62 20.67
C LEU A 637 11.00 16.14 21.15
N GLN A 638 11.77 17.02 21.77
CA GLN A 638 13.00 16.69 22.49
C GLN A 638 12.70 16.49 23.97
N ILE A 639 13.37 15.51 24.58
CA ILE A 639 13.31 15.23 26.02
C ILE A 639 14.71 15.42 26.60
N ASP A 640 14.88 16.43 27.45
CA ASP A 640 16.15 16.71 28.13
C ASP A 640 15.97 17.06 29.61
N ALA A 641 17.04 17.52 30.26
CA ALA A 641 17.01 17.89 31.67
C ALA A 641 16.09 19.10 31.98
N GLY A 642 15.76 19.92 30.99
CA GLY A 642 14.83 21.04 31.06
C GLY A 642 13.37 20.65 30.83
N GLY A 643 13.09 19.38 30.47
CA GLY A 643 11.75 18.86 30.25
C GLY A 643 11.51 18.47 28.78
N ILE A 644 10.25 18.57 28.35
CA ILE A 644 9.82 18.26 26.98
C ILE A 644 9.64 19.58 26.21
N GLN A 645 10.26 19.70 25.04
CA GLN A 645 10.12 20.88 24.18
C GLN A 645 9.95 20.47 22.71
N GLU A 646 9.16 21.23 21.96
CA GLU A 646 9.05 21.05 20.50
C GLU A 646 10.27 21.67 19.80
N VAL A 647 10.84 20.93 18.86
CA VAL A 647 12.05 21.31 18.11
C VAL A 647 11.80 21.22 16.60
N GLU A 648 12.67 21.84 15.79
CA GLU A 648 12.51 21.87 14.33
C GLU A 648 12.94 20.57 13.64
N ASP A 649 13.82 19.78 14.27
CA ASP A 649 14.41 18.57 13.71
C ASP A 649 14.36 17.38 14.70
N ALA A 650 14.38 16.16 14.18
CA ALA A 650 14.43 14.95 15.00
C ALA A 650 15.70 14.87 15.85
N THR A 651 15.55 14.40 17.09
CA THR A 651 16.68 14.09 17.97
C THR A 651 17.42 12.83 17.51
N VAL A 652 18.66 12.62 18.00
CA VAL A 652 19.55 11.55 17.54
C VAL A 652 18.94 10.17 17.77
N ASN A 653 18.28 9.97 18.92
CA ASN A 653 17.60 8.74 19.28
C ASN A 653 16.11 8.99 19.52
N ALA A 654 15.42 9.64 18.59
CA ALA A 654 13.97 9.85 18.70
C ALA A 654 13.19 8.52 18.60
N SER A 655 12.15 8.37 19.41
CA SER A 655 11.13 7.34 19.22
C SER A 655 10.24 7.72 18.05
N GLN A 656 10.29 6.95 16.96
CA GLN A 656 9.55 7.24 15.73
C GLN A 656 8.21 6.51 15.72
N ILE A 657 7.12 7.24 15.46
CA ILE A 657 5.75 6.74 15.46
C ILE A 657 5.07 7.20 14.16
N SER A 658 4.48 6.25 13.42
CA SER A 658 3.70 6.53 12.22
C SER A 658 2.22 6.59 12.57
N LEU A 659 1.60 7.77 12.48
CA LEU A 659 0.19 7.94 12.83
C LEU A 659 -0.69 7.88 11.57
N ASP A 660 -0.85 6.66 11.06
CA ASP A 660 -1.67 6.40 9.89
C ASP A 660 -3.12 6.82 10.14
N GLY A 661 -3.71 7.56 9.20
CA GLY A 661 -5.07 8.10 9.33
C GLY A 661 -5.18 9.43 10.06
N CYS A 662 -4.08 9.98 10.57
CA CYS A 662 -4.04 11.35 11.08
C CYS A 662 -3.72 12.35 9.97
N ARG A 663 -4.63 13.32 9.78
CA ARG A 663 -4.45 14.44 8.84
C ARG A 663 -4.57 15.82 9.50
N ASN A 664 -4.39 15.90 10.81
CA ASN A 664 -4.41 17.18 11.51
C ASN A 664 -3.30 17.27 12.55
N ARG A 665 -2.70 18.47 12.66
CA ARG A 665 -1.57 18.69 13.57
C ARG A 665 -1.97 18.51 15.03
N SER A 666 -3.19 18.88 15.41
CA SER A 666 -3.69 18.81 16.80
C SER A 666 -3.61 17.38 17.35
N GLN A 667 -4.10 16.39 16.60
CA GLN A 667 -4.07 14.97 16.94
C GLN A 667 -2.64 14.40 16.94
N ALA A 668 -1.79 14.82 16.00
CA ALA A 668 -0.38 14.41 15.98
C ALA A 668 0.40 14.95 17.19
N VAL A 669 0.19 16.21 17.57
CA VAL A 669 0.81 16.86 18.73
C VAL A 669 0.35 16.19 20.03
N ASP A 670 -0.96 15.99 20.18
CA ASP A 670 -1.56 15.30 21.32
C ASP A 670 -0.97 13.90 21.51
N ARG A 671 -0.80 13.13 20.42
CA ARG A 671 -0.10 11.84 20.47
C ARG A 671 1.38 11.98 20.82
N ALA A 672 2.10 12.95 20.25
CA ALA A 672 3.51 13.16 20.53
C ALA A 672 3.76 13.46 22.02
N TRP A 673 2.94 14.32 22.62
CA TRP A 673 3.04 14.68 24.04
C TRP A 673 2.77 13.50 24.96
N LEU A 674 1.73 12.70 24.68
CA LEU A 674 1.44 11.48 25.44
C LEU A 674 2.66 10.54 25.47
N GLU A 675 3.28 10.29 24.32
CA GLU A 675 4.41 9.35 24.22
C GLU A 675 5.69 9.92 24.84
N ALA A 676 5.90 11.23 24.75
CA ALA A 676 7.03 11.90 25.40
C ALA A 676 6.88 11.88 26.94
N GLN A 677 5.67 12.15 27.45
CA GLN A 677 5.38 12.06 28.89
C GLN A 677 5.46 10.61 29.38
N ARG A 678 5.02 9.63 28.59
CA ARG A 678 5.19 8.20 28.89
C ARG A 678 6.66 7.82 29.02
N ILE A 679 7.53 8.26 28.11
CA ILE A 679 8.99 8.01 28.20
C ILE A 679 9.57 8.62 29.49
N MET A 680 9.06 9.78 29.92
CA MET A 680 9.55 10.47 31.12
C MET A 680 9.10 9.79 32.41
N TYR A 681 7.80 9.49 32.53
CA TYR A 681 7.14 9.11 33.78
C TYR A 681 6.90 7.60 33.96
N SER A 682 6.88 6.80 32.89
CA SER A 682 6.71 5.34 33.01
C SER A 682 8.06 4.63 33.01
N ARG A 683 8.46 4.10 34.17
CA ARG A 683 9.73 3.40 34.40
C ARG A 683 9.56 2.02 34.99
N MET A 684 8.38 1.68 35.50
CA MET A 684 8.10 0.40 36.11
C MET A 684 7.09 -0.41 35.30
N SER A 685 7.25 -1.74 35.35
CA SER A 685 6.25 -2.68 34.87
C SER A 685 6.11 -3.83 35.87
N MET A 686 4.93 -4.39 35.95
CA MET A 686 4.62 -5.50 36.85
C MET A 686 3.92 -6.62 36.08
N THR A 687 4.27 -7.86 36.38
CA THR A 687 3.53 -9.05 35.97
C THR A 687 3.01 -9.70 37.23
N VAL A 688 1.72 -10.00 37.26
CA VAL A 688 1.08 -10.65 38.40
C VAL A 688 -0.01 -11.58 37.91
N LYS A 689 -0.11 -12.73 38.58
CA LYS A 689 -1.22 -13.65 38.43
C LYS A 689 -2.26 -13.34 39.51
N VAL A 690 -3.50 -13.13 39.09
CA VAL A 690 -4.61 -12.70 39.96
C VAL A 690 -5.79 -13.66 39.87
N LEU A 691 -6.58 -13.71 40.93
CA LEU A 691 -7.87 -14.40 41.01
C LEU A 691 -8.99 -13.36 41.12
N GLU A 692 -9.84 -13.28 40.11
CA GLU A 692 -10.99 -12.36 40.13
C GLU A 692 -12.24 -13.02 39.56
N THR A 693 -13.41 -12.58 40.01
CA THR A 693 -14.69 -13.11 39.53
C THR A 693 -15.03 -12.59 38.13
N GLU A 694 -14.65 -11.34 37.84
CA GLU A 694 -14.77 -10.73 36.52
C GLU A 694 -13.38 -10.58 35.89
N GLN A 695 -13.31 -10.79 34.57
CA GLN A 695 -12.04 -10.70 33.85
C GLN A 695 -11.61 -9.24 33.74
N VAL A 696 -10.38 -8.94 34.15
CA VAL A 696 -9.81 -7.60 33.94
C VAL A 696 -9.43 -7.44 32.48
N VAL A 697 -9.85 -6.32 31.90
CA VAL A 697 -9.67 -6.02 30.48
C VAL A 697 -8.38 -5.26 30.23
N ARG A 698 -7.82 -5.44 29.03
CA ARG A 698 -6.72 -4.60 28.57
C ARG A 698 -7.16 -3.14 28.57
N GLY A 699 -6.28 -2.23 28.98
CA GLY A 699 -6.58 -0.81 29.11
C GLY A 699 -7.26 -0.40 30.41
N ALA A 700 -7.68 -1.33 31.28
CA ALA A 700 -8.18 -0.95 32.60
C ALA A 700 -7.07 -0.29 33.43
N VAL A 701 -7.44 0.68 34.27
CA VAL A 701 -6.54 1.23 35.30
C VAL A 701 -6.85 0.52 36.61
N VAL A 702 -5.85 -0.07 37.26
CA VAL A 702 -6.03 -0.91 38.45
C VAL A 702 -5.12 -0.47 39.58
N GLN A 703 -5.60 -0.62 40.81
CA GLN A 703 -4.78 -0.50 42.00
C GLN A 703 -4.16 -1.86 42.32
N CYS A 704 -2.84 -1.98 42.25
CA CYS A 704 -2.17 -3.25 42.51
C CYS A 704 -0.93 -3.05 43.40
N PRO A 705 -0.88 -3.68 44.59
CA PRO A 705 0.26 -3.56 45.49
C PRO A 705 1.47 -4.35 44.99
N ASP A 706 2.65 -3.95 45.43
CA ASP A 706 3.86 -4.77 45.39
C ASP A 706 3.77 -5.85 46.48
N MET A 707 3.89 -7.11 46.07
CA MET A 707 3.87 -8.26 46.99
C MET A 707 5.04 -8.27 47.99
N TYR A 708 6.14 -7.56 47.71
CA TYR A 708 7.31 -7.48 48.59
C TYR A 708 7.33 -6.24 49.52
N ASP A 709 6.52 -5.21 49.27
CA ASP A 709 6.56 -3.97 50.08
C ASP A 709 5.61 -4.02 51.29
N ASN A 710 6.17 -4.05 52.51
CA ASN A 710 5.36 -4.09 53.73
C ASN A 710 4.74 -2.75 54.14
N ARG A 711 5.09 -1.62 53.49
CA ARG A 711 4.41 -0.33 53.69
C ARG A 711 3.02 -0.32 53.07
N GLN A 712 2.81 -1.17 52.08
CA GLN A 712 1.56 -1.35 51.37
C GLN A 712 0.71 -2.42 52.09
N GLN A 713 -0.05 -1.98 53.09
CA GLN A 713 -0.77 -2.87 53.99
C GLN A 713 -2.13 -3.22 53.39
N ASN A 714 -2.33 -4.49 53.03
CA ASN A 714 -3.54 -4.94 52.36
C ASN A 714 -4.06 -6.26 52.93
N GLY A 715 -5.30 -6.59 52.59
CA GLY A 715 -5.96 -7.80 53.04
C GLY A 715 -7.45 -7.77 52.68
N TYR A 716 -8.24 -8.53 53.42
CA TYR A 716 -9.70 -8.53 53.28
C TYR A 716 -10.41 -8.09 54.56
N LEU A 717 -11.61 -7.55 54.38
CA LEU A 717 -12.49 -7.09 55.44
C LEU A 717 -13.21 -8.29 56.06
N THR A 718 -13.22 -8.34 57.40
CA THR A 718 -13.89 -9.38 58.19
C THR A 718 -15.21 -8.91 58.79
N GLY A 719 -15.50 -7.61 58.70
CA GLY A 719 -16.73 -7.02 59.21
C GLY A 719 -16.70 -5.49 59.18
N ARG A 720 -17.88 -4.88 59.36
CA ARG A 720 -18.09 -3.44 59.48
C ARG A 720 -19.09 -3.15 60.61
N ASN A 721 -18.78 -2.17 61.44
CA ASN A 721 -19.68 -1.61 62.45
C ASN A 721 -19.60 -0.08 62.40
N GLY A 722 -20.56 0.56 61.72
CA GLY A 722 -20.49 1.99 61.42
C GLY A 722 -19.26 2.34 60.57
N ASP A 723 -18.42 3.24 61.08
CA ASP A 723 -17.17 3.67 60.47
C ASP A 723 -15.97 2.79 60.84
N ILE A 724 -16.17 1.75 61.66
CA ILE A 724 -15.12 0.83 62.08
C ILE A 724 -15.15 -0.41 61.20
N PHE A 725 -14.03 -0.69 60.55
CA PHE A 725 -13.84 -1.85 59.68
C PHE A 725 -12.83 -2.81 60.32
N THR A 726 -13.18 -4.09 60.43
CA THR A 726 -12.27 -5.12 60.95
C THR A 726 -11.54 -5.82 59.82
N THR A 727 -10.26 -6.12 60.02
CA THR A 727 -9.36 -6.58 58.95
C THR A 727 -8.78 -7.97 59.22
N SER A 728 -8.36 -8.67 58.15
CA SER A 728 -7.65 -9.94 58.24
C SER A 728 -6.27 -9.79 58.90
N GLU A 729 -5.53 -8.75 58.52
CA GLU A 729 -4.17 -8.47 58.96
C GLU A 729 -4.07 -7.31 59.95
N ARG A 730 -2.93 -7.22 60.65
CA ARG A 730 -2.62 -6.11 61.56
C ARG A 730 -2.22 -4.88 60.75
N ILE A 731 -2.68 -3.70 61.17
CA ILE A 731 -2.35 -2.42 60.55
C ILE A 731 -1.40 -1.65 61.48
N ASP A 732 -0.25 -1.29 60.96
CA ASP A 732 0.69 -0.37 61.56
C ASP A 732 0.41 1.04 61.05
N PHE A 733 0.12 1.98 61.96
CA PHE A 733 -0.10 3.40 61.64
C PHE A 733 1.16 4.26 61.85
N SER A 734 2.33 3.64 62.08
CA SER A 734 3.59 4.36 62.35
C SER A 734 4.15 5.12 61.14
N PHE A 735 3.69 4.83 59.92
CA PHE A 735 4.18 5.45 58.68
C PHE A 735 3.59 6.84 58.37
N GLY A 736 2.73 7.38 59.23
CA GLY A 736 2.15 8.72 59.08
C GLY A 736 0.66 8.71 58.74
N ASP A 737 0.20 9.73 58.02
CA ASP A 737 -1.20 9.83 57.59
C ASP A 737 -1.53 8.76 56.55
N MET A 738 -2.49 7.89 56.90
CA MET A 738 -2.89 6.76 56.09
C MET A 738 -4.24 6.96 55.43
N TRP A 739 -4.35 6.39 54.24
CA TRP A 739 -5.55 6.35 53.43
C TRP A 739 -5.88 4.91 53.12
N VAL A 740 -7.17 4.59 53.05
CA VAL A 740 -7.70 3.27 52.71
C VAL A 740 -8.48 3.34 51.42
N VAL A 741 -8.21 2.38 50.54
CA VAL A 741 -9.05 2.03 49.40
C VAL A 741 -9.77 0.73 49.70
N MET A 742 -11.06 0.65 49.37
CA MET A 742 -11.89 -0.55 49.62
C MET A 742 -12.68 -0.95 48.38
N THR A 743 -13.01 -2.24 48.31
CA THR A 743 -13.95 -2.78 47.31
C THR A 743 -15.33 -3.05 47.91
N ASP A 744 -16.39 -2.95 47.11
CA ASP A 744 -17.72 -3.41 47.51
C ASP A 744 -17.89 -4.94 47.37
N SER A 745 -19.14 -5.39 47.45
CA SER A 745 -19.54 -6.79 47.29
C SER A 745 -19.38 -7.33 45.87
N LEU A 746 -19.27 -6.46 44.87
CA LEU A 746 -19.02 -6.81 43.48
C LEU A 746 -17.52 -6.75 43.12
N GLY A 747 -16.68 -6.28 44.04
CA GLY A 747 -15.24 -6.13 43.81
C GLY A 747 -14.84 -4.77 43.21
N ASN A 748 -15.80 -3.88 42.98
CA ASN A 748 -15.55 -2.56 42.40
C ASN A 748 -14.87 -1.62 43.39
N PHE A 749 -14.02 -0.72 42.89
CA PHE A 749 -13.48 0.38 43.68
C PHE A 749 -14.61 1.27 44.22
N ARG A 750 -14.62 1.54 45.54
CA ARG A 750 -15.64 2.40 46.17
C ARG A 750 -15.17 3.79 46.52
N GLY A 751 -13.89 3.96 46.77
CA GLY A 751 -13.36 5.25 47.18
C GLY A 751 -12.08 5.16 47.97
N ARG A 752 -11.61 6.34 48.34
CA ARG A 752 -10.41 6.55 49.13
C ARG A 752 -10.76 7.41 50.33
N TRP A 753 -10.52 6.88 51.53
CA TRP A 753 -10.84 7.59 52.78
C TRP A 753 -9.63 7.64 53.68
N ARG A 754 -9.58 8.64 54.55
CA ARG A 754 -8.54 8.71 55.58
C ARG A 754 -8.79 7.63 56.63
N ALA A 755 -7.76 6.88 56.98
CA ALA A 755 -7.84 5.78 57.94
C ALA A 755 -7.22 6.20 59.28
N TYR A 756 -7.92 5.92 60.37
CA TYR A 756 -7.49 6.19 61.74
C TYR A 756 -7.34 4.89 62.55
N PRO A 757 -6.41 4.85 63.52
CA PRO A 757 -6.25 3.69 64.40
C PRO A 757 -7.43 3.55 65.36
N VAL A 758 -7.86 2.31 65.60
CA VAL A 758 -8.89 1.98 66.60
C VAL A 758 -8.23 1.59 67.92
N SER A 759 -8.61 2.25 69.01
CA SER A 759 -8.05 1.96 70.34
C SER A 759 -8.33 0.51 70.76
N GLY A 760 -7.30 -0.20 71.21
CA GLY A 760 -7.41 -1.56 71.75
C GLY A 760 -7.45 -2.68 70.71
N THR A 761 -7.38 -2.41 69.39
CA THR A 761 -7.32 -3.46 68.36
C THR A 761 -6.48 -3.03 67.17
N ALA A 762 -5.41 -3.78 66.87
CA ALA A 762 -4.54 -3.53 65.72
C ALA A 762 -5.06 -4.14 64.40
N LYS A 763 -6.19 -4.87 64.43
CA LYS A 763 -6.85 -5.47 63.26
C LYS A 763 -8.14 -4.73 62.89
N ALA A 764 -8.14 -3.41 63.05
CA ALA A 764 -9.27 -2.57 62.71
C ALA A 764 -8.78 -1.15 62.38
N PHE A 765 -9.54 -0.47 61.51
CA PHE A 765 -9.36 0.95 61.22
C PHE A 765 -10.71 1.66 61.26
N GLN A 766 -10.67 2.97 61.51
CA GLN A 766 -11.83 3.85 61.40
C GLN A 766 -11.71 4.70 60.14
N ALA A 767 -12.74 4.68 59.30
CA ALA A 767 -12.85 5.51 58.09
C ALA A 767 -14.30 5.95 57.88
N ALA A 768 -14.51 7.24 57.62
CA ALA A 768 -15.83 7.81 57.34
C ALA A 768 -16.24 7.52 55.88
N ALA A 769 -16.44 6.24 55.57
CA ALA A 769 -16.84 5.78 54.25
C ALA A 769 -18.37 5.78 54.09
N ASP A 770 -18.85 6.01 52.87
CA ASP A 770 -20.26 5.90 52.53
C ASP A 770 -20.80 4.47 52.75
N ALA A 771 -22.12 4.32 52.71
CA ALA A 771 -22.76 3.02 52.87
C ALA A 771 -22.63 2.23 51.57
N PHE A 772 -22.03 1.04 51.64
CA PHE A 772 -21.95 0.08 50.55
C PHE A 772 -21.87 -1.35 51.10
N ASP A 773 -22.33 -2.30 50.30
CA ASP A 773 -22.38 -3.71 50.68
C ASP A 773 -20.97 -4.32 50.65
N LEU A 774 -20.67 -5.13 51.66
CA LEU A 774 -19.41 -5.85 51.79
C LEU A 774 -19.65 -7.33 51.65
N ASN A 775 -18.76 -8.01 50.94
CA ASN A 775 -18.70 -9.45 50.96
C ASN A 775 -17.78 -9.90 52.11
N ILE A 776 -18.32 -10.65 53.07
CA ILE A 776 -17.55 -11.16 54.21
C ILE A 776 -17.38 -12.66 54.04
N TYR A 777 -16.12 -13.11 53.96
CA TYR A 777 -15.79 -14.52 53.80
C TYR A 777 -16.40 -15.35 54.94
N ASN A 778 -17.24 -16.32 54.58
CA ASN A 778 -17.93 -17.19 55.53
C ASN A 778 -17.58 -18.68 55.35
N GLY A 779 -16.72 -19.02 54.37
CA GLY A 779 -16.30 -20.40 54.10
C GLY A 779 -17.37 -21.31 53.49
N ALA A 780 -18.52 -20.76 53.10
CA ALA A 780 -19.62 -21.49 52.45
C ALA A 780 -20.07 -20.76 51.18
N ASP A 781 -20.87 -19.71 51.33
CA ASP A 781 -21.55 -19.02 50.22
C ASP A 781 -20.79 -17.78 49.72
N CYS A 782 -19.84 -17.27 50.51
CA CYS A 782 -18.97 -16.15 50.16
C CYS A 782 -17.51 -16.59 50.23
N GLN A 783 -16.88 -16.74 49.07
CA GLN A 783 -15.47 -17.11 48.93
C GLN A 783 -14.54 -15.92 48.66
N VAL A 784 -15.05 -14.85 48.03
CA VAL A 784 -14.27 -13.65 47.69
C VAL A 784 -14.73 -12.50 48.58
N ALA A 785 -13.94 -12.18 49.61
CA ALA A 785 -14.25 -11.08 50.52
C ALA A 785 -13.86 -9.72 49.94
N SER A 786 -14.60 -8.67 50.34
CA SER A 786 -14.24 -7.28 50.07
C SER A 786 -12.86 -6.96 50.62
N ARG A 787 -12.08 -6.21 49.84
CA ARG A 787 -10.65 -6.00 50.06
C ARG A 787 -10.40 -4.61 50.62
N TYR A 788 -9.25 -4.46 51.28
CA TYR A 788 -8.75 -3.15 51.68
C TYR A 788 -7.28 -3.01 51.30
N PHE A 789 -6.87 -1.78 50.97
CA PHE A 789 -5.49 -1.38 50.78
C PHE A 789 -5.26 -0.06 51.53
N ILE A 790 -4.42 -0.12 52.56
CA ILE A 790 -3.98 1.01 53.38
C ILE A 790 -2.51 1.34 53.11
N ALA A 791 -2.23 2.60 52.77
CA ALA A 791 -0.88 3.14 52.74
C ALA A 791 -0.90 4.67 52.91
N THR A 792 0.28 5.30 52.86
CA THR A 792 0.37 6.76 52.79
C THR A 792 -0.15 7.26 51.44
N ASP A 793 -0.42 8.57 51.36
CA ASP A 793 -0.99 9.17 50.15
C ASP A 793 -0.13 8.93 48.90
N SER A 794 1.18 9.11 49.05
CA SER A 794 2.17 8.92 48.00
C SER A 794 2.28 7.46 47.56
N GLU A 795 2.18 6.52 48.49
CA GLU A 795 2.36 5.09 48.24
C GLU A 795 1.15 4.46 47.53
N LEU A 796 -0.06 4.95 47.82
CA LEU A 796 -1.24 4.57 47.05
C LEU A 796 -1.13 5.08 45.61
N ASN A 797 -0.62 6.29 45.40
CA ASN A 797 -0.49 6.83 44.04
C ASN A 797 0.58 6.08 43.22
N SER A 798 1.63 5.53 43.84
CA SER A 798 2.65 4.71 43.16
C SER A 798 2.23 3.27 42.89
N THR A 799 1.01 2.88 43.27
CA THR A 799 0.48 1.51 43.07
C THR A 799 -0.72 1.47 42.13
N ILE A 800 -0.89 2.53 41.33
CA ILE A 800 -1.83 2.58 40.23
C ILE A 800 -1.11 2.15 38.95
N TRP A 801 -1.77 1.27 38.19
CA TRP A 801 -1.19 0.65 37.01
C TRP A 801 -2.18 0.62 35.85
N ARG A 802 -1.68 0.65 34.61
CA ARG A 802 -2.46 0.38 33.40
C ARG A 802 -2.27 -1.08 32.99
N VAL A 803 -3.36 -1.76 32.63
CA VAL A 803 -3.31 -3.15 32.16
C VAL A 803 -2.89 -3.21 30.69
N GLU A 804 -1.70 -3.74 30.43
CA GLU A 804 -1.14 -3.88 29.09
C GLU A 804 -1.60 -5.14 28.38
N THR A 805 -1.59 -6.25 29.11
CA THR A 805 -2.06 -7.54 28.60
C THR A 805 -2.79 -8.25 29.73
N ALA A 806 -3.83 -8.99 29.35
CA ALA A 806 -4.69 -9.67 30.30
C ALA A 806 -4.97 -11.06 29.75
N LYS A 807 -4.18 -12.06 30.18
CA LYS A 807 -4.21 -13.42 29.64
C LYS A 807 -4.96 -14.37 30.59
N PRO A 808 -6.10 -14.95 30.19
CA PRO A 808 -6.77 -15.98 30.99
C PRO A 808 -5.94 -17.28 30.97
N ASN A 809 -5.85 -17.96 32.12
CA ASN A 809 -5.04 -19.16 32.28
C ASN A 809 -5.81 -20.48 32.10
N GLY A 810 -7.11 -20.41 31.79
CA GLY A 810 -7.98 -21.58 31.64
C GLY A 810 -8.54 -22.12 32.97
N ASP A 811 -8.17 -21.49 34.08
CA ASP A 811 -8.82 -21.56 35.38
C ASP A 811 -9.45 -20.19 35.72
N TYR A 812 -9.93 -20.01 36.95
CA TYR A 812 -10.44 -18.72 37.43
C TYR A 812 -9.33 -17.65 37.62
N THR A 813 -8.08 -17.92 37.21
CA THR A 813 -6.97 -16.98 37.31
C THR A 813 -6.64 -16.31 35.97
N GLN A 814 -6.07 -15.12 36.08
CA GLN A 814 -5.60 -14.33 34.95
C GLN A 814 -4.19 -13.84 35.22
N THR A 815 -3.30 -13.93 34.24
CA THR A 815 -1.98 -13.29 34.31
C THR A 815 -2.08 -11.93 33.60
N ILE A 816 -1.82 -10.86 34.35
CA ILE A 816 -1.83 -9.49 33.84
C ILE A 816 -0.41 -8.93 33.80
N THR A 817 -0.12 -8.18 32.73
CA THR A 817 1.07 -7.32 32.66
C THR A 817 0.61 -5.89 32.77
N LEU A 818 1.34 -5.12 33.56
CA LEU A 818 0.98 -3.81 34.04
C LEU A 818 2.11 -2.83 33.71
N SER A 819 1.74 -1.63 33.26
CA SER A 819 2.64 -0.48 33.10
C SER A 819 2.31 0.59 34.12
N GLU A 820 3.31 1.37 34.52
CA GLU A 820 3.15 2.44 35.49
C GLU A 820 2.17 3.49 34.97
N TYR A 821 1.14 3.79 35.78
CA TYR A 821 0.16 4.82 35.48
C TYR A 821 0.43 6.05 36.34
N SER A 822 0.35 7.23 35.73
CA SER A 822 0.40 8.50 36.42
C SER A 822 -0.44 9.51 35.65
N ASP A 823 -1.15 10.36 36.37
CA ASP A 823 -1.89 11.47 35.78
C ASP A 823 -0.97 12.40 34.96
N SER A 824 0.32 12.47 35.29
CA SER A 824 1.32 13.27 34.58
C SER A 824 1.69 12.74 33.20
N ILE A 825 1.23 11.53 32.83
CA ILE A 825 1.42 10.94 31.49
C ILE A 825 0.44 11.53 30.48
N TYR A 826 -0.67 12.11 30.94
CA TYR A 826 -1.76 12.55 30.08
C TYR A 826 -1.77 14.09 29.98
N PRO A 827 -1.66 14.66 28.76
CA PRO A 827 -1.59 16.10 28.52
C PRO A 827 -2.90 16.86 28.68
#